data_AF-A0A1X1WIB2-F1
#
_entry.id   AF-A0A1X1WIB2-F1
#
_cell.length_a   1.000
_cell.length_b   1.000
_cell.length_c   1.000
_cell.angle_alpha   90.00
_cell.angle_beta   90.00
_cell.angle_gamma   90.00
#
_symmetry.space_group_name_H-M   'P 1'
#
loop_
_entity.id
_entity.type
_entity.pdbx_description
1 polymer ?
#
loop_
_entity_poly.entity_id
_entity_poly.type
_entity_poly.pdbx_seq_one_letter_code
_entity_poly.pdbx_strand_id
1 'polypeptide(L)'
;MTIVSEHISTDTLRAQLRSEVNLAARVIPTHYPLETFIAVNPLAGLETMPFEQAVLRAGDLYGSAGLLDETAYRELYRRGRITDADLKSTLRLRYPALLDGEPVQLGTRTVTPAELLLGDLLHGRVAAKPLRRNVTRAELAAPQVAEEVDAQSAKWCAAFFGSPAAGWPMPGRERGFFHAWRALASGDHKLGRQVRAELRRVPDRADDAALQALQRLGVTEDERITYLQAHLTRLPGWAAHIRWYAERVVGADVLDYLAMRLSYESVLLSHHASGPLPEPGRTTRRPIPSARERAAELAGQWQLDQVSDTELDSAARILAALPVTARSVVWQQAYEAHYRDSLLNSLAHNTAHRSGERPHTQLVCCIDTRSEGLRRHIEGRDGYETLGFAGFFAVAIRFTSLVGGAPNDLCPVLIRPEHEVHESATAAAAARRLRAGSAIMAGADAAFHTAKQALLAPFTLAEASGWAAGPWAAAKTLSPTATGTLRRRLRDRLAPPVPTVLSVNDTVDLAHRGLYAQVALTTMGLTKEFGRLVVMCGHGSTTENNPYQAALDCGACGGQPGGPNARTAAAILNNTDVRAELSERGIDVPDDTWFVAALHDTATDRVTVLDEHLVPASHRADLSRLTADLAAAGAELAAERCAVLPGGPARPDPTRAARHVANRSTDWAQVFPEWGLAGNAAFIVGPRTVTRGIDLQRRVFLHSYQADVDPDGSALETILTAPMVVAQWINCQYFFSTVAPELFGAGTKTIHNVVAGVGVLAGHGGDLQLGLPRQSLTDGQSFGHEPMRLLTVVEAPLERIDSIVERNPVLMHLFGNDWVALAAREGPGHDWQRWTRAGWRRWDADIDINTATEEVIPCR
;
A
#
# COMPACT_ATOMS: atom_id res chain seq x y z
N MET A 1 55.06 -4.37 28.42
CA MET A 1 53.66 -4.16 28.00
C MET A 1 53.34 -5.22 26.96
N THR A 2 52.80 -6.33 27.41
CA THR A 2 52.38 -7.44 26.55
C THR A 2 51.03 -7.06 25.98
N ILE A 3 50.97 -6.81 24.67
CA ILE A 3 49.70 -6.61 23.96
C ILE A 3 49.01 -7.96 23.96
N VAL A 4 48.01 -8.12 24.82
CA VAL A 4 47.09 -9.26 24.78
C VAL A 4 46.24 -9.06 23.53
N SER A 5 46.62 -9.74 22.45
CA SER A 5 45.73 -9.95 21.30
C SER A 5 44.58 -10.81 21.80
N GLU A 6 43.46 -10.20 22.19
CA GLU A 6 42.21 -10.92 22.43
C GLU A 6 41.81 -11.65 21.14
N HIS A 7 42.02 -12.96 21.11
CA HIS A 7 41.47 -13.80 20.06
C HIS A 7 39.94 -13.80 20.18
N ILE A 8 39.28 -13.01 19.33
CA ILE A 8 37.82 -13.01 19.20
C ILE A 8 37.39 -14.43 18.84
N SER A 9 36.51 -15.03 19.66
CA SER A 9 36.04 -16.39 19.44
C SER A 9 35.19 -16.47 18.16
N THR A 10 35.17 -17.64 17.50
CA THR A 10 34.31 -17.86 16.33
C THR A 10 32.83 -17.59 16.64
N ASP A 11 32.37 -17.90 17.85
CA ASP A 11 30.99 -17.65 18.25
C ASP A 11 30.69 -16.16 18.42
N THR A 12 31.66 -15.37 18.88
CA THR A 12 31.56 -13.91 18.92
C THR A 12 31.43 -13.32 17.52
N LEU A 13 32.26 -13.78 16.56
CA LEU A 13 32.17 -13.32 15.16
C LEU A 13 30.82 -13.67 14.52
N ARG A 14 30.29 -14.87 14.81
CA ARG A 14 28.96 -15.28 14.33
C ARG A 14 27.85 -14.42 14.92
N ALA A 15 27.89 -14.14 16.22
CA ALA A 15 26.91 -13.28 16.88
C ALA A 15 26.94 -11.85 16.33
N GLN A 16 28.15 -11.31 16.10
CA GLN A 16 28.33 -9.99 15.47
C GLN A 16 27.76 -9.97 14.06
N LEU A 17 28.07 -10.97 13.22
CA LEU A 17 27.54 -11.05 11.85
C LEU A 17 26.00 -11.07 11.85
N ARG A 18 25.36 -11.84 12.74
CA ARG A 18 23.89 -11.87 12.84
C ARG A 18 23.31 -10.51 13.19
N SER A 19 23.96 -9.76 14.07
CA SER A 19 23.57 -8.38 14.39
C SER A 19 23.71 -7.46 13.16
N GLU A 20 24.83 -7.54 12.44
CA GLU A 20 25.07 -6.79 11.20
C GLU A 20 24.04 -7.12 10.12
N VAL A 21 23.68 -8.40 9.97
CA VAL A 21 22.61 -8.86 9.05
C VAL A 21 21.27 -8.26 9.45
N ASN A 22 20.91 -8.29 10.73
CA ASN A 22 19.65 -7.69 11.21
C ASN A 22 19.60 -6.18 10.98
N LEU A 23 20.73 -5.47 11.15
CA LEU A 23 20.84 -4.05 10.85
C LEU A 23 20.74 -3.77 9.34
N ALA A 24 21.43 -4.57 8.52
CA ALA A 24 21.39 -4.47 7.07
C ALA A 24 19.98 -4.75 6.51
N ALA A 25 19.25 -5.70 7.09
CA ALA A 25 17.91 -6.09 6.67
C ALA A 25 16.83 -5.02 6.92
N ARG A 26 17.09 -4.01 7.75
CA ARG A 26 16.12 -2.93 8.04
C ARG A 26 15.70 -2.14 6.81
N VAL A 27 16.55 -2.06 5.79
CA VAL A 27 16.23 -1.34 4.56
C VAL A 27 15.26 -2.11 3.67
N ILE A 28 15.13 -3.44 3.84
CA ILE A 28 14.30 -4.28 2.99
C ILE A 28 12.81 -3.94 3.21
N PRO A 29 12.02 -3.76 2.14
CA PRO A 29 10.57 -3.57 2.24
C PRO A 29 9.90 -4.79 2.87
N THR A 30 8.72 -4.59 3.46
CA THR A 30 7.83 -5.71 3.82
C THR A 30 7.19 -6.26 2.55
N HIS A 31 7.02 -7.57 2.42
CA HIS A 31 6.30 -8.16 1.30
C HIS A 31 5.47 -9.36 1.75
N TYR A 32 4.16 -9.30 1.50
CA TYR A 32 3.21 -10.36 1.84
C TYR A 32 2.97 -11.28 0.64
N PRO A 33 2.67 -12.57 0.86
CA PRO A 33 2.24 -13.48 -0.20
C PRO A 33 1.00 -12.97 -0.93
N LEU A 34 0.79 -13.41 -2.18
CA LEU A 34 -0.30 -12.92 -3.03
C LEU A 34 -1.70 -13.14 -2.42
N GLU A 35 -1.89 -14.24 -1.70
CA GLU A 35 -3.17 -14.59 -1.06
C GLU A 35 -3.55 -13.65 0.09
N THR A 36 -2.57 -12.98 0.69
CA THR A 36 -2.73 -12.03 1.80
C THR A 36 -1.99 -10.74 1.50
N PHE A 37 -1.93 -10.36 0.21
CA PHE A 37 -1.17 -9.19 -0.22
C PHE A 37 -1.82 -7.93 0.34
N ILE A 38 -1.11 -7.29 1.26
CA ILE A 38 -1.51 -6.04 1.90
C ILE A 38 -0.53 -4.96 1.45
N ALA A 39 -1.07 -3.79 1.12
CA ALA A 39 -0.24 -2.64 0.74
C ALA A 39 0.64 -2.19 1.90
N VAL A 40 1.90 -1.84 1.60
CA VAL A 40 2.89 -1.39 2.59
C VAL A 40 3.65 -0.18 2.06
N ASN A 41 4.23 0.60 2.97
CA ASN A 41 5.27 1.54 2.59
C ASN A 41 6.57 0.79 2.24
N PRO A 42 7.06 0.80 0.98
CA PRO A 42 8.31 0.14 0.61
C PRO A 42 9.54 0.70 1.32
N LEU A 43 9.44 1.93 1.85
CA LEU A 43 10.48 2.60 2.61
C LEU A 43 10.18 2.67 4.11
N ALA A 44 9.30 1.81 4.65
CA ALA A 44 8.91 1.80 6.07
C ALA A 44 10.13 1.75 7.02
N GLY A 45 11.19 1.03 6.64
CA GLY A 45 12.44 0.96 7.40
C GLY A 45 13.21 2.28 7.52
N LEU A 46 12.81 3.32 6.79
CA LEU A 46 13.39 4.66 6.77
C LEU A 46 12.46 5.73 7.36
N GLU A 47 11.29 5.36 7.91
CA GLU A 47 10.30 6.30 8.45
C GLU A 47 10.80 7.11 9.66
N THR A 48 11.85 6.64 10.32
CA THR A 48 12.53 7.38 11.40
C THR A 48 13.29 8.61 10.89
N MET A 49 13.51 8.72 9.58
CA MET A 49 14.14 9.86 8.91
C MET A 49 13.07 10.76 8.26
N PRO A 50 13.33 12.08 8.12
CA PRO A 50 12.55 12.96 7.26
C PRO A 50 12.36 12.38 5.86
N PHE A 51 11.16 12.48 5.30
CA PHE A 51 10.80 11.90 4.00
C PHE A 51 11.82 12.25 2.89
N GLU A 52 12.24 13.52 2.82
CA GLU A 52 13.25 13.98 1.86
C GLU A 52 14.59 13.23 2.02
N GLN A 53 15.04 13.01 3.25
CA GLN A 53 16.26 12.25 3.53
C GLN A 53 16.08 10.76 3.23
N ALA A 54 14.91 10.20 3.52
CA ALA A 54 14.60 8.80 3.22
C ALA A 54 14.61 8.51 1.72
N VAL A 55 14.05 9.42 0.90
CA VAL A 55 14.10 9.32 -0.56
C VAL A 55 15.53 9.42 -1.09
N LEU A 56 16.35 10.34 -0.56
CA LEU A 56 17.77 10.42 -0.92
C LEU A 56 18.54 9.15 -0.56
N ARG A 57 18.29 8.60 0.65
CA ARG A 57 18.88 7.34 1.09
C ARG A 57 18.41 6.16 0.24
N ALA A 58 17.15 6.15 -0.19
CA ALA A 58 16.63 5.17 -1.15
C ALA A 58 17.32 5.28 -2.52
N GLY A 59 17.71 6.49 -2.94
CA GLY A 59 18.57 6.70 -4.10
C GLY A 59 19.93 6.01 -3.97
N ASP A 60 20.58 6.13 -2.81
CA ASP A 60 21.86 5.46 -2.55
C ASP A 60 21.73 3.93 -2.46
N LEU A 61 20.61 3.44 -1.91
CA LEU A 61 20.33 2.02 -1.69
C LEU A 61 19.83 1.29 -2.95
N TYR A 62 18.99 1.94 -3.76
CA TYR A 62 18.29 1.31 -4.87
C TYR A 62 18.52 1.96 -6.23
N GLY A 63 19.11 3.16 -6.28
CA GLY A 63 19.24 3.93 -7.52
C GLY A 63 17.93 4.55 -8.01
N SER A 64 16.94 4.72 -7.14
CA SER A 64 15.64 5.32 -7.46
C SER A 64 15.52 6.74 -6.93
N ALA A 65 14.89 7.64 -7.70
CA ALA A 65 14.66 9.04 -7.30
C ALA A 65 13.62 9.22 -6.21
N GLY A 66 12.76 8.21 -5.98
CA GLY A 66 11.67 8.24 -4.99
C GLY A 66 10.66 9.39 -5.12
N LEU A 67 10.74 10.17 -6.20
CA LEU A 67 9.86 11.27 -6.60
C LEU A 67 9.75 11.27 -8.13
N LEU A 68 8.75 11.96 -8.68
CA LEU A 68 8.75 12.26 -10.11
C LEU A 68 9.97 13.11 -10.49
N ASP A 69 10.39 13.03 -11.75
CA ASP A 69 11.45 13.91 -12.25
C ASP A 69 10.93 15.32 -12.55
N GLU A 70 11.83 16.30 -12.65
CA GLU A 70 11.46 17.70 -12.93
C GLU A 70 10.75 17.85 -14.29
N THR A 71 10.94 16.93 -15.24
CA THR A 71 10.24 16.99 -16.54
C THR A 71 8.76 16.67 -16.36
N ALA A 72 8.44 15.65 -15.57
CA ALA A 72 7.07 15.28 -15.21
C ALA A 72 6.38 16.40 -14.40
N TYR A 73 7.06 17.01 -13.42
CA TYR A 73 6.48 18.15 -12.70
C TYR A 73 6.25 19.38 -13.57
N ARG A 74 7.17 19.71 -14.48
CA ARG A 74 6.97 20.79 -15.44
C ARG A 74 5.79 20.52 -16.38
N GLU A 75 5.50 19.27 -16.70
CA GLU A 75 4.29 18.91 -17.45
C GLU A 75 3.03 19.08 -16.59
N LEU A 76 3.06 18.69 -15.31
CA LEU A 76 1.96 18.98 -14.38
C LEU A 76 1.71 20.48 -14.24
N TYR A 77 2.78 21.28 -14.18
CA TYR A 77 2.71 22.75 -14.21
C TYR A 77 2.05 23.28 -15.49
N ARG A 78 2.47 22.82 -16.68
CA ARG A 78 1.85 23.21 -17.95
C ARG A 78 0.36 22.85 -18.03
N ARG A 79 -0.06 21.78 -17.37
CA ARG A 79 -1.46 21.36 -17.26
C ARG A 79 -2.26 22.10 -16.20
N GLY A 80 -1.64 23.05 -15.48
CA GLY A 80 -2.27 23.80 -14.40
C GLY A 80 -2.51 22.98 -13.12
N ARG A 81 -1.88 21.80 -13.00
CA ARG A 81 -1.92 20.97 -11.78
C ARG A 81 -0.92 21.43 -10.72
N ILE A 82 -0.02 22.32 -11.11
CA ILE A 82 0.87 23.11 -10.24
C ILE A 82 0.85 24.52 -10.82
N THR A 83 0.72 25.53 -9.98
CA THR A 83 0.67 26.94 -10.39
C THR A 83 1.86 27.72 -9.82
N ASP A 84 2.07 28.94 -10.32
CA ASP A 84 3.04 29.86 -9.73
C ASP A 84 2.75 30.17 -8.26
N ALA A 85 1.46 30.23 -7.89
CA ALA A 85 1.04 30.46 -6.51
C ALA A 85 1.47 29.30 -5.61
N ASP A 86 1.27 28.05 -6.05
CA ASP A 86 1.67 26.85 -5.31
C ASP A 86 3.20 26.77 -5.10
N LEU A 87 3.98 27.15 -6.13
CA LEU A 87 5.44 27.18 -6.03
C LEU A 87 5.93 28.30 -5.12
N LYS A 88 5.34 29.50 -5.23
CA LYS A 88 5.70 30.65 -4.38
C LYS A 88 5.35 30.39 -2.92
N SER A 89 4.16 29.85 -2.63
CA SER A 89 3.75 29.49 -1.26
C SER A 89 4.69 28.43 -0.67
N THR A 90 5.04 27.41 -1.44
CA THR A 90 5.99 26.36 -1.02
C THR A 90 7.39 26.93 -0.75
N LEU A 91 7.91 27.78 -1.64
CA LEU A 91 9.21 28.44 -1.44
C LEU A 91 9.20 29.35 -0.20
N ARG A 92 8.10 30.08 0.02
CA ARG A 92 7.88 30.95 1.18
C ARG A 92 7.84 30.16 2.48
N LEU A 93 7.22 28.98 2.50
CA LEU A 93 7.22 28.06 3.64
C LEU A 93 8.60 27.49 3.97
N ARG A 94 9.42 27.17 2.94
CA ARG A 94 10.75 26.56 3.16
C ARG A 94 11.85 27.58 3.44
N TYR A 95 11.80 28.75 2.79
CA TYR A 95 12.89 29.72 2.79
C TYR A 95 12.40 31.16 3.09
N PRO A 96 11.64 31.40 4.19
CA PRO A 96 11.01 32.69 4.43
C PRO A 96 12.02 33.84 4.45
N ALA A 97 13.09 33.73 5.24
CA ALA A 97 14.13 34.74 5.36
C ALA A 97 14.88 35.04 4.04
N LEU A 98 14.98 34.05 3.14
CA LEU A 98 15.59 34.26 1.83
C LEU A 98 14.65 35.05 0.90
N LEU A 99 13.35 34.76 0.96
CA LEU A 99 12.34 35.43 0.15
C LEU A 99 12.07 36.87 0.62
N ASP A 100 12.32 37.18 1.90
CA ASP A 100 12.31 38.56 2.43
C ASP A 100 13.59 39.35 2.10
N GLY A 101 14.58 38.71 1.46
CA GLY A 101 15.82 39.35 1.07
C GLY A 101 15.64 40.36 -0.08
N GLU A 102 16.60 41.28 -0.19
CA GLU A 102 16.57 42.31 -1.23
C GLU A 102 16.62 41.72 -2.64
N PRO A 103 15.89 42.31 -3.62
CA PRO A 103 16.02 41.97 -5.02
C PRO A 103 17.46 42.16 -5.51
N VAL A 104 17.87 41.34 -6.49
CA VAL A 104 19.19 41.47 -7.12
C VAL A 104 19.05 42.03 -8.52
N GLN A 105 20.04 42.81 -8.94
CA GLN A 105 20.14 43.27 -10.31
C GLN A 105 20.75 42.18 -11.19
N LEU A 106 20.17 41.94 -12.36
CA LEU A 106 20.72 41.09 -13.42
C LEU A 106 20.56 41.83 -14.75
N GLY A 107 21.63 42.52 -15.18
CA GLY A 107 21.59 43.34 -16.40
C GLY A 107 20.56 44.46 -16.26
N THR A 108 19.59 44.51 -17.16
CA THR A 108 18.52 45.53 -17.14
C THR A 108 17.35 45.21 -16.21
N ARG A 109 17.30 44.02 -15.60
CA ARG A 109 16.17 43.56 -14.79
C ARG A 109 16.53 43.47 -13.31
N THR A 110 15.68 44.02 -12.46
CA THR A 110 15.68 43.73 -11.02
C THR A 110 14.83 42.49 -10.78
N VAL A 111 15.38 41.48 -10.11
CA VAL A 111 14.74 40.18 -9.92
C VAL A 111 14.70 39.83 -8.44
N THR A 112 13.52 39.49 -7.94
CA THR A 112 13.34 39.04 -6.55
C THR A 112 13.93 37.64 -6.33
N PRO A 113 14.28 37.26 -5.09
CA PRO A 113 14.70 35.90 -4.79
C PRO A 113 13.66 34.84 -5.21
N ALA A 114 12.37 35.13 -5.06
CA ALA A 114 11.28 34.24 -5.48
C ALA A 114 11.24 34.04 -7.00
N GLU A 115 11.40 35.10 -7.79
CA GLU A 115 11.44 35.01 -9.26
C GLU A 115 12.68 34.24 -9.75
N LEU A 116 13.83 34.39 -9.10
CA LEU A 116 15.04 33.62 -9.41
C LEU A 116 14.85 32.13 -9.18
N LEU A 117 14.35 31.75 -8.00
CA LEU A 117 14.11 30.35 -7.65
C LEU A 117 13.04 29.73 -8.56
N LEU A 118 11.96 30.47 -8.85
CA LEU A 118 10.91 30.05 -9.77
C LEU A 118 11.46 29.86 -11.19
N GLY A 119 12.24 30.82 -11.69
CA GLY A 119 12.89 30.73 -13.00
C GLY A 119 13.80 29.50 -13.11
N ASP A 120 14.56 29.21 -12.05
CA ASP A 120 15.45 28.05 -11.98
C ASP A 120 14.67 26.72 -11.92
N LEU A 121 13.53 26.66 -11.22
CA LEU A 121 12.64 25.49 -11.22
C LEU A 121 12.04 25.23 -12.61
N LEU A 122 11.63 26.27 -13.32
CA LEU A 122 10.94 26.18 -14.62
C LEU A 122 11.90 25.93 -15.79
N HIS A 123 13.08 26.55 -15.77
CA HIS A 123 13.98 26.59 -16.93
C HIS A 123 15.35 25.96 -16.67
N GLY A 124 15.72 25.70 -15.41
CA GLY A 124 17.03 25.13 -15.08
C GLY A 124 17.23 23.73 -15.67
N ARG A 125 18.49 23.29 -15.74
CA ARG A 125 18.82 21.91 -16.13
C ARG A 125 18.24 20.92 -15.12
N VAL A 126 17.65 19.85 -15.63
CA VAL A 126 17.06 18.76 -14.84
C VAL A 126 18.16 17.97 -14.13
N ALA A 127 17.92 17.65 -12.85
CA ALA A 127 18.79 16.79 -12.06
C ALA A 127 19.02 15.42 -12.73
N ALA A 128 20.25 14.91 -12.66
CA ALA A 128 20.51 13.53 -13.06
C ALA A 128 19.79 12.57 -12.11
N LYS A 129 19.29 11.45 -12.64
CA LYS A 129 18.73 10.37 -11.83
C LYS A 129 19.79 9.89 -10.81
N PRO A 130 19.40 9.58 -9.57
CA PRO A 130 20.35 9.04 -8.62
C PRO A 130 20.90 7.72 -9.11
N LEU A 131 22.15 7.46 -8.74
CA LEU A 131 22.80 6.19 -8.99
C LEU A 131 22.97 5.49 -7.65
N ARG A 132 22.72 4.18 -7.65
CA ARG A 132 22.94 3.35 -6.48
C ARG A 132 24.41 3.43 -6.07
N ARG A 133 24.67 3.71 -4.79
CA ARG A 133 26.02 3.80 -4.22
C ARG A 133 26.43 2.52 -3.51
N ASN A 134 25.46 1.82 -2.94
CA ASN A 134 25.68 0.53 -2.31
C ASN A 134 25.73 -0.55 -3.41
N VAL A 135 26.93 -0.86 -3.89
CA VAL A 135 27.17 -1.81 -4.99
C VAL A 135 28.09 -2.95 -4.53
N THR A 136 27.89 -4.15 -5.06
CA THR A 136 28.73 -5.31 -4.71
C THR A 136 30.08 -5.28 -5.46
N ARG A 137 31.05 -6.10 -5.06
CA ARG A 137 32.35 -6.16 -5.76
C ARG A 137 32.19 -6.65 -7.19
N ALA A 138 31.27 -7.59 -7.44
CA ALA A 138 30.94 -8.06 -8.78
C ALA A 138 30.43 -6.94 -9.68
N GLU A 139 29.62 -6.02 -9.18
CA GLU A 139 29.15 -4.88 -9.98
C GLU A 139 30.26 -3.99 -10.47
N LEU A 140 31.24 -3.75 -9.59
CA LEU A 140 32.37 -2.89 -9.90
C LEU A 140 33.35 -3.57 -10.86
N ALA A 141 33.60 -4.87 -10.66
CA ALA A 141 34.65 -5.59 -11.37
C ALA A 141 34.19 -6.35 -12.62
N ALA A 142 33.00 -6.97 -12.57
CA ALA A 142 32.49 -7.86 -13.61
C ALA A 142 30.94 -7.93 -13.57
N PRO A 143 30.22 -6.96 -14.16
CA PRO A 143 28.75 -6.88 -14.11
C PRO A 143 28.02 -8.18 -14.50
N GLN A 144 28.56 -8.95 -15.44
CA GLN A 144 28.00 -10.24 -15.86
C GLN A 144 28.03 -11.28 -14.74
N VAL A 145 29.04 -11.23 -13.87
CA VAL A 145 29.10 -12.10 -12.69
C VAL A 145 27.99 -11.70 -11.71
N ALA A 146 27.74 -10.41 -11.54
CA ALA A 146 26.69 -9.94 -10.67
C ALA A 146 25.28 -10.32 -11.17
N GLU A 147 25.08 -10.28 -12.50
CA GLU A 147 23.86 -10.81 -13.15
C GLU A 147 23.71 -12.33 -12.94
N GLU A 148 24.79 -13.11 -13.05
CA GLU A 148 24.75 -14.55 -12.78
C GLU A 148 24.42 -14.85 -11.30
N VAL A 149 24.99 -14.09 -10.35
CA VAL A 149 24.64 -14.20 -8.92
C VAL A 149 23.14 -13.97 -8.71
N ASP A 150 22.56 -12.97 -9.38
CA ASP A 150 21.13 -12.68 -9.29
C ASP A 150 20.27 -13.79 -9.91
N ALA A 151 20.64 -14.28 -11.11
CA ALA A 151 19.94 -15.37 -11.76
C ALA A 151 19.97 -16.66 -10.91
N GLN A 152 21.12 -16.99 -10.33
CA GLN A 152 21.27 -18.12 -9.41
C GLN A 152 20.42 -17.94 -8.16
N SER A 153 20.42 -16.74 -7.58
CA SER A 153 19.64 -16.43 -6.37
C SER A 153 18.14 -16.59 -6.61
N ALA A 154 17.62 -15.97 -7.67
CA ALA A 154 16.21 -16.05 -8.04
C ALA A 154 15.78 -17.50 -8.31
N LYS A 155 16.62 -18.28 -9.01
CA LYS A 155 16.37 -19.71 -9.26
C LYS A 155 16.22 -20.52 -7.98
N TRP A 156 17.15 -20.38 -7.04
CA TRP A 156 17.11 -21.15 -5.79
C TRP A 156 15.98 -20.70 -4.86
N CYS A 157 15.69 -19.39 -4.81
CA CYS A 157 14.54 -18.89 -4.06
C CYS A 157 13.24 -19.43 -4.66
N ALA A 158 13.06 -19.37 -5.98
CA ALA A 158 11.89 -19.92 -6.65
C ALA A 158 11.74 -21.44 -6.46
N ALA A 159 12.86 -22.19 -6.43
CA ALA A 159 12.83 -23.63 -6.15
C ALA A 159 12.48 -23.94 -4.70
N PHE A 160 12.98 -23.16 -3.74
CA PHE A 160 12.73 -23.37 -2.32
C PHE A 160 11.32 -22.94 -1.90
N PHE A 161 10.91 -21.71 -2.25
CA PHE A 161 9.58 -21.19 -1.93
C PHE A 161 8.52 -21.70 -2.90
N GLY A 162 8.94 -22.36 -3.98
CA GLY A 162 8.13 -23.18 -4.84
C GLY A 162 7.11 -24.01 -4.06
N SER A 163 5.84 -23.95 -4.49
CA SER A 163 4.82 -24.85 -3.98
C SER A 163 5.28 -26.28 -4.29
N PRO A 164 4.98 -27.28 -3.45
CA PRO A 164 5.04 -28.69 -3.86
C PRO A 164 4.27 -28.95 -5.17
N ALA A 165 3.35 -28.04 -5.53
CA ALA A 165 2.61 -28.04 -6.79
C ALA A 165 3.39 -27.51 -8.01
N ALA A 166 4.56 -26.89 -7.83
CA ALA A 166 5.54 -26.73 -8.89
C ALA A 166 6.24 -28.10 -9.02
N GLY A 167 6.12 -28.77 -10.18
CA GLY A 167 6.34 -30.22 -10.32
C GLY A 167 7.71 -30.81 -9.94
N TRP A 168 8.62 -30.04 -9.35
CA TRP A 168 9.95 -30.45 -8.89
C TRP A 168 10.27 -29.81 -7.54
N PRO A 169 9.94 -30.45 -6.40
CA PRO A 169 10.30 -29.93 -5.08
C PRO A 169 11.81 -29.95 -4.89
N MET A 170 12.36 -28.93 -4.23
CA MET A 170 13.78 -28.85 -3.92
C MET A 170 14.18 -29.95 -2.90
N PRO A 171 15.08 -30.90 -3.26
CA PRO A 171 15.49 -31.95 -2.33
C PRO A 171 16.19 -31.40 -1.08
N GLY A 172 15.85 -31.95 0.10
CA GLY A 172 16.46 -31.55 1.38
C GLY A 172 15.95 -30.22 1.93
N ARG A 173 14.88 -29.63 1.36
CA ARG A 173 14.25 -28.37 1.78
C ARG A 173 13.90 -28.35 3.27
N GLU A 174 13.48 -29.49 3.82
CA GLU A 174 13.11 -29.65 5.23
C GLU A 174 14.26 -29.39 6.21
N ARG A 175 15.51 -29.41 5.73
CA ARG A 175 16.71 -29.10 6.52
C ARG A 175 17.12 -27.62 6.47
N GLY A 176 16.35 -26.79 5.75
CA GLY A 176 16.57 -25.36 5.61
C GLY A 176 17.19 -24.94 4.27
N PHE A 177 17.00 -23.68 3.91
CA PHE A 177 17.35 -23.10 2.61
C PHE A 177 18.83 -23.24 2.29
N PHE A 178 19.71 -22.77 3.17
CA PHE A 178 21.14 -22.81 2.93
C PHE A 178 21.67 -24.24 2.78
N HIS A 179 21.20 -25.16 3.65
CA HIS A 179 21.58 -26.56 3.58
C HIS A 179 21.14 -27.20 2.25
N ALA A 180 19.87 -27.02 1.87
CA ALA A 180 19.33 -27.56 0.62
C ALA A 180 20.09 -27.00 -0.60
N TRP A 181 20.32 -25.68 -0.62
CA TRP A 181 21.11 -25.03 -1.67
C TRP A 181 22.51 -25.63 -1.76
N ARG A 182 23.24 -25.70 -0.65
CA ARG A 182 24.62 -26.19 -0.62
C ARG A 182 24.74 -27.62 -1.14
N ALA A 183 23.78 -28.50 -0.78
CA ALA A 183 23.76 -29.88 -1.23
C ALA A 183 23.59 -30.01 -2.76
N LEU A 184 22.88 -29.07 -3.38
CA LEU A 184 22.49 -29.14 -4.80
C LEU A 184 23.37 -28.26 -5.71
N ALA A 185 23.87 -27.13 -5.22
CA ALA A 185 24.53 -26.10 -6.02
C ALA A 185 25.77 -26.62 -6.77
N SER A 186 26.53 -27.52 -6.16
CA SER A 186 27.71 -28.11 -6.80
C SER A 186 27.40 -29.10 -7.94
N GLY A 187 26.14 -29.53 -8.06
CA GLY A 187 25.61 -30.36 -9.14
C GLY A 187 25.03 -29.55 -10.30
N ASP A 188 24.96 -28.21 -10.22
CA ASP A 188 24.40 -27.39 -11.30
C ASP A 188 25.34 -27.33 -12.50
N HIS A 189 25.04 -28.13 -13.52
CA HIS A 189 25.83 -28.23 -14.75
C HIS A 189 25.86 -26.94 -15.59
N LYS A 190 25.02 -25.93 -15.31
CA LYS A 190 25.13 -24.61 -15.92
C LYS A 190 26.38 -23.83 -15.46
N LEU A 191 26.90 -24.16 -14.28
CA LEU A 191 28.12 -23.55 -13.72
C LEU A 191 29.37 -24.27 -14.22
N GLY A 192 30.49 -23.56 -14.35
CA GLY A 192 31.78 -24.16 -14.73
C GLY A 192 32.30 -25.20 -13.74
N ARG A 193 33.07 -26.20 -14.21
CA ARG A 193 33.60 -27.30 -13.36
C ARG A 193 34.40 -26.82 -12.15
N GLN A 194 35.18 -25.73 -12.32
CA GLN A 194 35.98 -25.14 -11.25
C GLN A 194 35.09 -24.48 -10.18
N VAL A 195 34.12 -23.66 -10.59
CA VAL A 195 33.10 -23.06 -9.72
C VAL A 195 32.39 -24.14 -8.91
N ARG A 196 31.92 -25.22 -9.55
CA ARG A 196 31.29 -26.35 -8.86
C ARG A 196 32.21 -27.03 -7.84
N ALA A 197 33.52 -27.04 -8.08
CA ALA A 197 34.49 -27.62 -7.14
C ALA A 197 34.70 -26.76 -5.90
N GLU A 198 34.73 -25.44 -6.07
CA GLU A 198 34.77 -24.51 -4.95
C GLU A 198 33.46 -24.50 -4.14
N LEU A 199 32.30 -24.56 -4.80
CA LEU A 199 31.01 -24.64 -4.10
C LEU A 199 30.88 -25.89 -3.20
N ARG A 200 31.58 -27.00 -3.52
CA ARG A 200 31.64 -28.18 -2.63
C ARG A 200 32.39 -27.92 -1.32
N ARG A 201 33.27 -26.91 -1.28
CA ARG A 201 34.10 -26.56 -0.13
C ARG A 201 33.47 -25.49 0.76
N VAL A 202 32.31 -24.95 0.38
CA VAL A 202 31.58 -23.99 1.20
C VAL A 202 31.25 -24.63 2.57
N PRO A 203 31.45 -23.92 3.69
CA PRO A 203 31.12 -24.42 5.02
C PRO A 203 29.67 -24.90 5.17
N ASP A 204 29.41 -25.82 6.11
CA ASP A 204 28.06 -26.35 6.35
C ASP A 204 27.11 -25.32 6.98
N ARG A 205 27.63 -24.38 7.78
CA ARG A 205 26.86 -23.34 8.46
C ARG A 205 26.85 -22.05 7.64
N ALA A 206 25.68 -21.42 7.51
CA ALA A 206 25.51 -20.16 6.81
C ALA A 206 26.40 -19.04 7.37
N ASP A 207 26.52 -18.93 8.70
CA ASP A 207 27.39 -17.94 9.35
C ASP A 207 28.85 -18.06 8.87
N ASP A 208 29.38 -19.29 8.87
CA ASP A 208 30.78 -19.56 8.53
C ASP A 208 31.04 -19.35 7.03
N ALA A 209 30.06 -19.70 6.19
CA ALA A 209 30.12 -19.47 4.76
C ALA A 209 30.10 -17.97 4.42
N ALA A 210 29.23 -17.19 5.07
CA ALA A 210 29.18 -15.74 4.91
C ALA A 210 30.48 -15.07 5.37
N LEU A 211 31.00 -15.41 6.56
CA LEU A 211 32.28 -14.88 7.05
C LEU A 211 33.43 -15.21 6.11
N GLN A 212 33.52 -16.47 5.64
CA GLN A 212 34.55 -16.89 4.69
C GLN A 212 34.44 -16.13 3.36
N ALA A 213 33.23 -15.93 2.84
CA ALA A 213 33.02 -15.20 1.60
C ALA A 213 33.34 -13.71 1.73
N LEU A 214 32.93 -13.05 2.82
CA LEU A 214 33.27 -11.65 3.12
C LEU A 214 34.79 -11.46 3.20
N GLN A 215 35.50 -12.39 3.84
CA GLN A 215 36.96 -12.38 3.89
C GLN A 215 37.59 -12.51 2.49
N ARG A 216 37.11 -13.45 1.65
CA ARG A 216 37.59 -13.63 0.26
C ARG A 216 37.33 -12.39 -0.61
N LEU A 217 36.23 -11.68 -0.37
CA LEU A 217 35.84 -10.46 -1.08
C LEU A 217 36.54 -9.20 -0.56
N GLY A 218 37.38 -9.32 0.49
CA GLY A 218 38.11 -8.21 1.09
C GLY A 218 37.21 -7.15 1.75
N VAL A 219 36.05 -7.56 2.29
CA VAL A 219 35.11 -6.67 2.98
C VAL A 219 35.55 -6.52 4.44
N THR A 220 35.87 -5.29 4.86
CA THR A 220 36.26 -4.97 6.24
C THR A 220 35.04 -4.91 7.16
N GLU A 221 35.24 -4.98 8.48
CA GLU A 221 34.14 -4.96 9.45
C GLU A 221 33.27 -3.70 9.35
N ASP A 222 33.90 -2.53 9.18
CA ASP A 222 33.22 -1.24 9.02
C ASP A 222 32.38 -1.16 7.72
N GLU A 223 32.73 -1.95 6.70
CA GLU A 223 32.01 -2.00 5.42
C GLU A 223 30.85 -3.00 5.42
N ARG A 224 30.82 -3.97 6.35
CA ARG A 224 29.92 -5.14 6.28
C ARG A 224 28.46 -4.74 6.14
N ILE A 225 27.93 -3.86 6.98
CA ILE A 225 26.50 -3.49 6.93
C ILE A 225 26.14 -2.91 5.56
N THR A 226 26.95 -1.98 5.03
CA THR A 226 26.74 -1.37 3.72
C THR A 226 26.86 -2.39 2.59
N TYR A 227 27.81 -3.33 2.70
CA TYR A 227 28.02 -4.38 1.71
C TYR A 227 26.86 -5.41 1.70
N LEU A 228 26.39 -5.82 2.88
CA LEU A 228 25.22 -6.68 3.03
C LEU A 228 23.96 -5.96 2.48
N GLN A 229 23.80 -4.67 2.74
CA GLN A 229 22.72 -3.86 2.12
C GLN A 229 22.80 -3.89 0.58
N ALA A 230 23.99 -3.82 -0.01
CA ALA A 230 24.15 -3.91 -1.47
C ALA A 230 23.63 -5.24 -2.03
N HIS A 231 23.87 -6.37 -1.34
CA HIS A 231 23.33 -7.68 -1.73
C HIS A 231 21.82 -7.77 -1.56
N LEU A 232 21.25 -7.22 -0.49
CA LEU A 232 19.82 -7.28 -0.20
C LEU A 232 19.02 -6.41 -1.17
N THR A 233 19.55 -5.24 -1.52
CA THR A 233 18.89 -4.27 -2.42
C THR A 233 19.08 -4.57 -3.91
N ARG A 234 19.84 -5.63 -4.27
CA ARG A 234 19.93 -6.16 -5.64
C ARG A 234 18.66 -6.91 -6.07
N LEU A 235 18.12 -7.73 -5.18
CA LEU A 235 16.85 -8.45 -5.36
C LEU A 235 15.96 -8.22 -4.13
N PRO A 236 15.49 -6.98 -3.92
CA PRO A 236 14.72 -6.62 -2.73
C PRO A 236 13.41 -7.39 -2.57
N GLY A 237 12.79 -7.86 -3.65
CA GLY A 237 11.60 -8.71 -3.64
C GLY A 237 11.82 -10.06 -2.96
N TRP A 238 12.82 -10.82 -3.42
CA TRP A 238 13.20 -12.08 -2.79
C TRP A 238 13.67 -11.87 -1.35
N ALA A 239 14.47 -10.84 -1.09
CA ALA A 239 14.93 -10.51 0.25
C ALA A 239 13.76 -10.17 1.20
N ALA A 240 12.76 -9.43 0.72
CA ALA A 240 11.55 -9.09 1.47
C ALA A 240 10.70 -10.31 1.81
N HIS A 241 10.49 -11.21 0.85
CA HIS A 241 9.76 -12.44 1.10
C HIS A 241 10.46 -13.34 2.13
N ILE A 242 11.79 -13.48 2.02
CA ILE A 242 12.58 -14.28 2.96
C ILE A 242 12.49 -13.72 4.37
N ARG A 243 12.56 -12.39 4.52
CA ARG A 243 12.37 -11.71 5.80
C ARG A 243 10.98 -11.99 6.39
N TRP A 244 9.93 -11.83 5.58
CA TRP A 244 8.55 -12.14 5.99
C TRP A 244 8.38 -13.62 6.40
N TYR A 245 9.00 -14.54 5.66
CA TYR A 245 8.96 -15.97 5.91
C TYR A 245 9.63 -16.32 7.23
N ALA A 246 10.83 -15.78 7.49
CA ALA A 246 11.61 -16.06 8.69
C ALA A 246 10.91 -15.67 10.01
N GLU A 247 10.03 -14.66 9.97
CA GLU A 247 9.25 -14.23 11.15
C GLU A 247 8.12 -15.21 11.52
N ARG A 248 7.74 -16.13 10.61
CA ARG A 248 6.53 -16.96 10.73
C ARG A 248 6.80 -18.46 10.61
N VAL A 249 7.76 -18.84 9.77
CA VAL A 249 8.03 -20.23 9.41
C VAL A 249 9.52 -20.49 9.51
N VAL A 250 9.89 -21.57 10.21
CA VAL A 250 11.27 -22.02 10.28
C VAL A 250 11.67 -22.65 8.95
N GLY A 251 12.85 -22.32 8.44
CA GLY A 251 13.45 -23.01 7.29
C GLY A 251 14.23 -22.12 6.33
N ALA A 252 14.07 -20.81 6.37
CA ALA A 252 14.91 -19.88 5.62
C ALA A 252 15.00 -18.56 6.38
N ASP A 253 16.19 -17.96 6.43
CA ASP A 253 16.39 -16.63 6.96
C ASP A 253 17.24 -15.74 6.04
N VAL A 254 17.38 -14.46 6.41
CA VAL A 254 18.13 -13.48 5.63
C VAL A 254 19.63 -13.82 5.59
N LEU A 255 20.17 -14.46 6.63
CA LEU A 255 21.56 -14.89 6.68
C LEU A 255 21.82 -16.04 5.70
N ASP A 256 20.92 -17.03 5.62
CA ASP A 256 20.98 -18.13 4.67
C ASP A 256 21.04 -17.61 3.22
N TYR A 257 20.19 -16.62 2.92
CA TYR A 257 20.15 -15.94 1.62
C TYR A 257 21.44 -15.19 1.31
N LEU A 258 21.95 -14.41 2.27
CA LEU A 258 23.21 -13.68 2.13
C LEU A 258 24.40 -14.63 1.98
N ALA A 259 24.47 -15.70 2.76
CA ALA A 259 25.53 -16.69 2.72
C ALA A 259 25.60 -17.35 1.33
N MET A 260 24.45 -17.71 0.74
CA MET A 260 24.38 -18.20 -0.64
C MET A 260 24.92 -17.17 -1.63
N ARG A 261 24.44 -15.92 -1.56
CA ARG A 261 24.82 -14.86 -2.51
C ARG A 261 26.30 -14.50 -2.44
N LEU A 262 26.82 -14.32 -1.22
CA LEU A 262 28.23 -14.04 -0.96
C LEU A 262 29.12 -15.21 -1.42
N SER A 263 28.68 -16.46 -1.21
CA SER A 263 29.40 -17.63 -1.70
C SER A 263 29.46 -17.67 -3.24
N TYR A 264 28.34 -17.40 -3.92
CA TYR A 264 28.36 -17.29 -5.39
C TYR A 264 29.26 -16.18 -5.87
N GLU A 265 29.14 -14.98 -5.30
CA GLU A 265 29.94 -13.83 -5.71
C GLU A 265 31.44 -14.12 -5.55
N SER A 266 31.85 -14.57 -4.36
CA SER A 266 33.26 -14.84 -4.06
C SER A 266 33.88 -15.92 -4.97
N VAL A 267 33.14 -16.99 -5.26
CA VAL A 267 33.62 -18.07 -6.15
C VAL A 267 33.62 -17.61 -7.62
N LEU A 268 32.55 -16.99 -8.10
CA LEU A 268 32.44 -16.59 -9.50
C LEU A 268 33.44 -15.50 -9.85
N LEU A 269 33.69 -14.52 -8.98
CA LEU A 269 34.72 -13.49 -9.19
C LEU A 269 36.11 -14.10 -9.26
N SER A 270 36.43 -15.04 -8.37
CA SER A 270 37.76 -15.69 -8.32
C SER A 270 38.10 -16.47 -9.60
N HIS A 271 37.08 -16.88 -10.37
CA HIS A 271 37.22 -17.63 -11.61
C HIS A 271 36.90 -16.81 -12.86
N HIS A 272 36.51 -15.55 -12.72
CA HIS A 272 36.38 -14.65 -13.85
C HIS A 272 37.79 -14.22 -14.30
N ALA A 273 38.10 -14.40 -15.59
CA ALA A 273 39.44 -14.16 -16.11
C ALA A 273 39.93 -12.75 -15.74
N SER A 274 41.13 -12.66 -15.15
CA SER A 274 41.84 -11.41 -14.85
C SER A 274 42.22 -10.69 -16.16
N GLY A 275 41.25 -10.11 -16.86
CA GLY A 275 41.50 -8.94 -17.69
C GLY A 275 41.82 -7.75 -16.79
N PRO A 276 42.48 -6.68 -17.30
CA PRO A 276 42.48 -5.42 -16.56
C PRO A 276 41.03 -5.11 -16.23
N LEU A 277 40.76 -4.84 -14.94
CA LEU A 277 39.49 -4.27 -14.54
C LEU A 277 39.22 -3.14 -15.54
N PRO A 278 38.10 -3.15 -16.29
CA PRO A 278 37.71 -1.91 -16.96
C PRO A 278 37.72 -0.86 -15.87
N GLU A 279 38.50 0.22 -16.07
CA GLU A 279 38.45 1.42 -15.21
C GLU A 279 36.99 1.60 -14.83
N PRO A 280 36.64 1.49 -13.53
CA PRO A 280 35.28 1.23 -13.08
C PRO A 280 34.42 2.16 -13.87
N GLY A 281 33.58 1.59 -14.76
CA GLY A 281 32.95 2.34 -15.83
C GLY A 281 32.32 3.55 -15.18
N ARG A 282 33.01 4.69 -15.25
CA ARG A 282 32.54 5.93 -14.68
C ARG A 282 31.39 6.19 -15.61
N THR A 283 30.19 5.74 -15.22
CA THR A 283 28.96 6.36 -15.65
C THR A 283 29.27 7.82 -15.38
N THR A 284 29.59 8.54 -16.46
CA THR A 284 30.20 9.85 -16.36
C THR A 284 29.14 10.70 -15.72
N ARG A 285 29.28 10.88 -14.40
CA ARG A 285 28.27 11.51 -13.58
C ARG A 285 28.12 12.88 -14.20
N ARG A 286 26.97 13.15 -14.83
CA ARG A 286 26.73 14.48 -15.38
C ARG A 286 26.99 15.46 -14.23
N PRO A 287 27.95 16.37 -14.38
CA PRO A 287 28.29 17.27 -13.29
C PRO A 287 27.03 18.07 -12.95
N ILE A 288 26.72 18.14 -11.66
CA ILE A 288 25.64 19.01 -11.17
C ILE A 288 26.11 20.44 -11.45
N PRO A 289 25.35 21.24 -12.19
CA PRO A 289 25.75 22.61 -12.49
C PRO A 289 25.85 23.42 -11.20
N SER A 290 26.94 24.19 -11.07
CA SER A 290 27.16 25.11 -9.96
C SER A 290 26.11 26.21 -9.96
N ALA A 291 25.88 26.84 -8.80
CA ALA A 291 24.88 27.92 -8.70
C ALA A 291 25.17 29.09 -9.65
N ARG A 292 26.45 29.37 -9.96
CA ARG A 292 26.86 30.40 -10.93
C ARG A 292 26.55 30.02 -12.36
N GLU A 293 26.82 28.77 -12.77
CA GLU A 293 26.43 28.27 -14.10
C GLU A 293 24.91 28.36 -14.29
N ARG A 294 24.14 28.01 -13.26
CA ARG A 294 22.67 28.13 -13.28
C ARG A 294 22.20 29.58 -13.40
N ALA A 295 22.83 30.51 -12.68
CA ALA A 295 22.52 31.94 -12.80
C ALA A 295 22.81 32.47 -14.21
N ALA A 296 23.94 32.09 -14.81
CA ALA A 296 24.30 32.48 -16.17
C ALA A 296 23.33 31.89 -17.21
N GLU A 297 22.93 30.63 -17.04
CA GLU A 297 21.92 30.00 -17.89
C GLU A 297 20.57 30.69 -17.79
N LEU A 298 20.14 31.06 -16.59
CA LEU A 298 18.87 31.74 -16.38
C LEU A 298 18.88 33.15 -17.01
N ALA A 299 19.99 33.89 -16.85
CA ALA A 299 20.19 35.16 -17.54
C ALA A 299 20.11 35.01 -19.07
N GLY A 300 20.72 33.95 -19.62
CA GLY A 300 20.63 33.63 -21.04
C GLY A 300 19.22 33.25 -21.50
N GLN A 301 18.48 32.47 -20.70
CA GLN A 301 17.07 32.12 -20.96
C GLN A 301 16.16 33.34 -20.97
N TRP A 302 16.43 34.31 -20.09
CA TRP A 302 15.71 35.58 -20.04
C TRP A 302 16.21 36.63 -21.03
N GLN A 303 17.18 36.28 -21.88
CA GLN A 303 17.76 37.17 -22.90
C GLN A 303 18.26 38.50 -22.31
N LEU A 304 18.90 38.42 -21.13
CA LEU A 304 19.46 39.58 -20.45
C LEU A 304 20.87 39.87 -20.98
N ASP A 305 21.04 41.05 -21.58
CA ASP A 305 22.34 41.53 -22.05
C ASP A 305 23.15 42.18 -20.92
N GLN A 306 24.48 42.15 -21.05
CA GLN A 306 25.44 42.88 -20.18
C GLN A 306 25.42 42.51 -18.69
N VAL A 307 25.05 41.27 -18.33
CA VAL A 307 25.12 40.81 -16.93
C VAL A 307 26.58 40.69 -16.48
N SER A 308 26.93 41.42 -15.42
CA SER A 308 28.26 41.44 -14.82
C SER A 308 28.52 40.21 -13.94
N ASP A 309 29.79 39.91 -13.68
CA ASP A 309 30.20 38.82 -12.80
C ASP A 309 29.67 38.98 -11.36
N THR A 310 29.60 40.22 -10.85
CA THR A 310 29.08 40.53 -9.52
C THR A 310 27.57 40.28 -9.39
N GLU A 311 26.83 40.53 -10.47
CA GLU A 311 25.39 40.25 -10.52
C GLU A 311 25.12 38.74 -10.57
N LEU A 312 25.91 38.01 -11.38
CA LEU A 312 25.86 36.53 -11.41
C LEU A 312 26.18 35.92 -10.05
N ASP A 313 27.18 36.45 -9.32
CA ASP A 313 27.50 35.97 -7.97
C ASP A 313 26.39 36.25 -6.95
N SER A 314 25.72 37.39 -7.09
CA SER A 314 24.58 37.74 -6.23
C SER A 314 23.40 36.78 -6.46
N ALA A 315 23.06 36.52 -7.72
CA ALA A 315 22.04 35.54 -8.08
C ALA A 315 22.45 34.10 -7.67
N ALA A 316 23.73 33.73 -7.85
CA ALA A 316 24.24 32.43 -7.47
C ALA A 316 24.10 32.15 -5.97
N ARG A 317 24.26 33.16 -5.10
CA ARG A 317 24.04 32.99 -3.65
C ARG A 317 22.60 32.61 -3.33
N ILE A 318 21.63 33.24 -4.00
CA ILE A 318 20.20 32.91 -3.84
C ILE A 318 19.95 31.49 -4.34
N LEU A 319 20.42 31.16 -5.55
CA LEU A 319 20.23 29.83 -6.12
C LEU A 319 20.91 28.73 -5.28
N ALA A 320 22.04 29.02 -4.63
CA ALA A 320 22.76 28.04 -3.79
C ALA A 320 21.92 27.54 -2.59
N ALA A 321 20.94 28.33 -2.13
CA ALA A 321 20.01 27.92 -1.07
C ALA A 321 19.06 26.78 -1.51
N LEU A 322 18.81 26.64 -2.82
CA LEU A 322 18.07 25.53 -3.42
C LEU A 322 18.97 24.74 -4.38
N PRO A 323 19.72 23.74 -3.87
CA PRO A 323 20.50 22.83 -4.70
C PRO A 323 19.62 22.11 -5.72
N VAL A 324 20.18 21.77 -6.89
CA VAL A 324 19.47 21.05 -7.97
C VAL A 324 18.81 19.77 -7.45
N THR A 325 19.47 19.05 -6.55
CA THR A 325 18.98 17.79 -5.96
C THR A 325 17.78 17.96 -5.03
N ALA A 326 17.48 19.17 -4.55
CA ALA A 326 16.37 19.47 -3.64
C ALA A 326 15.14 20.07 -4.34
N ARG A 327 15.23 20.37 -5.64
CA ARG A 327 14.13 20.97 -6.41
C ARG A 327 12.93 20.06 -6.55
N SER A 328 13.14 18.76 -6.74
CA SER A 328 12.04 17.78 -6.86
C SER A 328 11.14 17.75 -5.63
N VAL A 329 11.69 18.06 -4.45
CA VAL A 329 10.93 18.16 -3.20
C VAL A 329 10.05 19.41 -3.19
N VAL A 330 10.55 20.56 -3.68
CA VAL A 330 9.74 21.78 -3.84
C VAL A 330 8.58 21.52 -4.81
N TRP A 331 8.86 20.89 -5.95
CA TRP A 331 7.83 20.50 -6.91
C TRP A 331 6.79 19.56 -6.31
N GLN A 332 7.22 18.52 -5.58
CA GLN A 332 6.32 17.58 -4.92
C GLN A 332 5.43 18.30 -3.89
N GLN A 333 6.01 19.18 -3.07
CA GLN A 333 5.27 19.92 -2.06
C GLN A 333 4.24 20.88 -2.67
N ALA A 334 4.60 21.59 -3.74
CA ALA A 334 3.67 22.46 -4.46
C ALA A 334 2.52 21.67 -5.11
N TYR A 335 2.83 20.51 -5.68
CA TYR A 335 1.82 19.62 -6.25
C TYR A 335 0.84 19.10 -5.19
N GLU A 336 1.33 18.73 -4.02
CA GLU A 336 0.49 18.32 -2.91
C GLU A 336 -0.32 19.49 -2.33
N ALA A 337 0.30 20.66 -2.16
CA ALA A 337 -0.35 21.86 -1.63
C ALA A 337 -1.56 22.24 -2.48
N HIS A 338 -1.42 22.25 -3.81
CA HIS A 338 -2.52 22.54 -4.74
C HIS A 338 -3.79 21.72 -4.44
N TYR A 339 -3.64 20.41 -4.23
CA TYR A 339 -4.77 19.54 -3.88
C TYR A 339 -5.25 19.77 -2.44
N ARG A 340 -4.33 19.85 -1.48
CA ARG A 340 -4.65 19.98 -0.05
C ARG A 340 -5.41 21.27 0.25
N ASP A 341 -4.99 22.38 -0.34
CA ASP A 341 -5.61 23.70 -0.14
C ASP A 341 -7.01 23.71 -0.73
N SER A 342 -7.20 23.15 -1.93
CA SER A 342 -8.53 23.00 -2.53
C SER A 342 -9.46 22.13 -1.69
N LEU A 343 -8.95 21.03 -1.11
CA LEU A 343 -9.73 20.15 -0.25
C LEU A 343 -10.13 20.87 1.05
N LEU A 344 -9.15 21.42 1.77
CA LEU A 344 -9.40 22.08 3.07
C LEU A 344 -10.32 23.30 2.91
N ASN A 345 -10.18 24.06 1.82
CA ASN A 345 -11.09 25.15 1.48
C ASN A 345 -12.54 24.65 1.26
N SER A 346 -12.70 23.52 0.58
CA SER A 346 -14.03 22.89 0.37
C SER A 346 -14.64 22.41 1.69
N LEU A 347 -13.83 21.87 2.60
CA LEU A 347 -14.28 21.44 3.93
C LEU A 347 -14.59 22.61 4.87
N ALA A 348 -13.86 23.72 4.75
CA ALA A 348 -14.06 24.93 5.55
C ALA A 348 -15.39 25.62 5.22
N HIS A 349 -15.77 25.63 3.93
CA HIS A 349 -16.98 26.29 3.44
C HIS A 349 -18.21 25.37 3.38
N ASN A 350 -18.11 24.14 3.89
CA ASN A 350 -19.23 23.22 3.86
C ASN A 350 -20.32 23.62 4.85
N THR A 351 -21.50 23.94 4.33
CA THR A 351 -22.68 24.29 5.13
C THR A 351 -23.73 23.18 5.16
N ALA A 352 -23.38 21.96 4.73
CA ALA A 352 -24.32 20.85 4.72
C ALA A 352 -24.71 20.44 6.15
N HIS A 353 -26.00 20.60 6.48
CA HIS A 353 -26.55 20.21 7.78
C HIS A 353 -27.30 18.88 7.72
N ARG A 354 -27.40 18.21 8.86
CA ARG A 354 -28.28 17.05 9.04
C ARG A 354 -29.73 17.53 9.18
N SER A 355 -30.68 16.77 8.63
CA SER A 355 -32.08 16.89 9.03
C SER A 355 -32.20 16.54 10.52
N GLY A 356 -33.11 17.21 11.24
CA GLY A 356 -33.42 16.89 12.63
C GLY A 356 -34.23 15.59 12.82
N GLU A 357 -34.62 14.94 11.72
CA GLU A 357 -35.41 13.70 11.74
C GLU A 357 -34.51 12.46 11.85
N ARG A 358 -35.00 11.45 12.59
CA ARG A 358 -34.35 10.14 12.74
C ARG A 358 -34.21 9.48 11.35
N PRO A 359 -33.01 9.09 10.91
CA PRO A 359 -32.84 8.40 9.63
C PRO A 359 -33.56 7.05 9.68
N HIS A 360 -34.22 6.65 8.60
CA HIS A 360 -34.80 5.31 8.57
C HIS A 360 -33.70 4.24 8.41
N THR A 361 -32.58 4.59 7.73
CA THR A 361 -31.44 3.70 7.53
C THR A 361 -30.12 4.44 7.71
N GLN A 362 -29.25 3.88 8.54
CA GLN A 362 -27.85 4.26 8.64
C GLN A 362 -26.98 3.21 7.95
N LEU A 363 -26.11 3.62 7.04
CA LEU A 363 -25.19 2.74 6.31
C LEU A 363 -23.75 3.00 6.76
N VAL A 364 -23.18 2.06 7.51
CA VAL A 364 -21.78 2.09 7.95
C VAL A 364 -20.93 1.41 6.88
N CYS A 365 -20.26 2.20 6.05
CA CYS A 365 -19.37 1.72 5.00
C CYS A 365 -17.93 1.54 5.51
N CYS A 366 -17.17 0.66 4.86
CA CYS A 366 -15.72 0.68 4.98
C CYS A 366 -15.16 2.08 4.65
N ILE A 367 -14.10 2.52 5.35
CA ILE A 367 -13.35 3.75 5.06
C ILE A 367 -12.74 3.83 3.66
N ASP A 368 -12.75 2.72 2.90
CA ASP A 368 -12.22 2.60 1.54
C ASP A 368 -12.69 3.74 0.61
N THR A 369 -11.77 4.36 -0.12
CA THR A 369 -12.08 5.53 -0.97
C THR A 369 -13.08 5.21 -2.08
N ARG A 370 -13.19 3.95 -2.50
CA ARG A 370 -14.17 3.50 -3.50
C ARG A 370 -15.60 3.48 -2.96
N SER A 371 -15.77 3.46 -1.64
CA SER A 371 -17.09 3.55 -1.00
C SER A 371 -17.60 4.98 -0.86
N GLU A 372 -16.76 6.01 -1.08
CA GLU A 372 -17.16 7.42 -0.98
C GLU A 372 -18.29 7.78 -1.93
N GLY A 373 -18.16 7.44 -3.22
CA GLY A 373 -19.21 7.72 -4.21
C GLY A 373 -20.52 6.99 -3.90
N LEU A 374 -20.47 5.75 -3.40
CA LEU A 374 -21.67 5.00 -2.99
C LEU A 374 -22.42 5.74 -1.89
N ARG A 375 -21.70 6.28 -0.91
CA ARG A 375 -22.27 7.06 0.19
C ARG A 375 -22.95 8.33 -0.31
N ARG A 376 -22.33 9.04 -1.25
CA ARG A 376 -22.92 10.26 -1.84
C ARG A 376 -24.20 9.95 -2.63
N HIS A 377 -24.21 8.88 -3.42
CA HIS A 377 -25.40 8.48 -4.19
C HIS A 377 -26.54 7.99 -3.30
N ILE A 378 -26.27 7.21 -2.24
CA ILE A 378 -27.33 6.75 -1.34
C ILE A 378 -27.89 7.91 -0.48
N GLU A 379 -27.06 8.84 -0.02
CA GLU A 379 -27.52 10.03 0.73
C GLU A 379 -28.25 11.06 -0.13
N GLY A 380 -28.18 10.95 -1.46
CA GLY A 380 -29.04 11.70 -2.37
C GLY A 380 -30.50 11.30 -2.30
N ARG A 381 -30.83 10.23 -1.54
CA ARG A 381 -32.19 9.76 -1.27
C ARG A 381 -32.58 10.12 0.16
N ASP A 382 -33.85 10.47 0.36
CA ASP A 382 -34.37 10.90 1.66
C ASP A 382 -34.29 9.77 2.70
N GLY A 383 -33.96 10.14 3.95
CA GLY A 383 -33.99 9.21 5.09
C GLY A 383 -32.76 8.32 5.28
N TYR A 384 -31.70 8.54 4.50
CA TYR A 384 -30.40 7.88 4.64
C TYR A 384 -29.35 8.73 5.35
N GLU A 385 -28.53 8.08 6.17
CA GLU A 385 -27.29 8.64 6.73
C GLU A 385 -26.16 7.63 6.54
N THR A 386 -24.94 8.09 6.26
CA THR A 386 -23.78 7.20 6.11
C THR A 386 -22.70 7.50 7.14
N LEU A 387 -22.09 6.42 7.63
CA LEU A 387 -20.91 6.47 8.48
C LEU A 387 -19.75 5.75 7.81
N GLY A 388 -18.53 6.12 8.19
CA GLY A 388 -17.32 5.44 7.77
C GLY A 388 -16.65 4.75 8.94
N PHE A 389 -16.27 3.48 8.77
CA PHE A 389 -15.53 2.71 9.76
C PHE A 389 -14.57 1.72 9.09
N ALA A 390 -13.50 1.31 9.76
CA ALA A 390 -12.59 0.32 9.18
C ALA A 390 -13.32 -1.02 8.96
N GLY A 391 -13.18 -1.65 7.78
CA GLY A 391 -14.05 -2.76 7.34
C GLY A 391 -14.07 -4.03 8.22
N PHE A 392 -13.21 -4.13 9.22
CA PHE A 392 -13.24 -5.21 10.22
C PHE A 392 -14.20 -4.92 11.40
N PHE A 393 -14.74 -3.70 11.53
CA PHE A 393 -15.78 -3.32 12.49
C PHE A 393 -15.44 -3.56 13.97
N ALA A 394 -14.17 -3.39 14.36
CA ALA A 394 -13.65 -3.68 15.71
C ALA A 394 -13.67 -5.17 16.07
N VAL A 395 -14.00 -6.04 15.11
CA VAL A 395 -14.09 -7.49 15.29
C VAL A 395 -12.86 -8.15 14.66
N ALA A 396 -11.82 -8.36 15.47
CA ALA A 396 -10.61 -9.05 15.06
C ALA A 396 -10.78 -10.57 15.22
N ILE A 397 -11.10 -11.27 14.13
CA ILE A 397 -11.46 -12.69 14.15
C ILE A 397 -10.64 -13.51 13.15
N ARG A 398 -10.46 -14.79 13.47
CA ARG A 398 -10.02 -15.81 12.53
C ARG A 398 -11.24 -16.55 12.01
N PHE A 399 -11.52 -16.44 10.72
CA PHE A 399 -12.75 -16.95 10.11
C PHE A 399 -12.54 -18.26 9.36
N THR A 400 -13.47 -19.20 9.53
CA THR A 400 -13.54 -20.44 8.73
C THR A 400 -14.93 -20.61 8.12
N SER A 401 -14.97 -20.76 6.80
CA SER A 401 -16.23 -20.94 6.07
C SER A 401 -16.89 -22.30 6.35
N LEU A 402 -18.18 -22.44 5.99
CA LEU A 402 -18.94 -23.69 6.17
C LEU A 402 -18.33 -24.87 5.38
N VAL A 403 -17.66 -24.56 4.27
CA VAL A 403 -16.98 -25.52 3.39
C VAL A 403 -15.65 -26.00 4.00
N GLY A 404 -15.13 -25.30 5.01
CA GLY A 404 -13.81 -25.52 5.58
C GLY A 404 -12.72 -24.77 4.80
N GLY A 405 -11.50 -25.30 4.84
CA GLY A 405 -10.31 -24.68 4.25
C GLY A 405 -9.37 -24.10 5.31
N ALA A 406 -8.28 -23.47 4.86
CA ALA A 406 -7.41 -22.71 5.74
C ALA A 406 -8.19 -21.52 6.33
N PRO A 407 -8.06 -21.26 7.64
CA PRO A 407 -8.71 -20.12 8.25
C PRO A 407 -8.06 -18.81 7.78
N ASN A 408 -8.86 -17.76 7.67
CA ASN A 408 -8.40 -16.43 7.28
C ASN A 408 -8.40 -15.48 8.49
N ASP A 409 -7.30 -14.78 8.71
CA ASP A 409 -7.22 -13.72 9.71
C ASP A 409 -7.88 -12.46 9.12
N LEU A 410 -9.02 -12.05 9.69
CA LEU A 410 -9.83 -10.94 9.20
C LEU A 410 -9.68 -9.71 10.11
N CYS A 411 -8.47 -9.17 10.16
CA CYS A 411 -8.13 -7.98 10.93
C CYS A 411 -6.96 -7.22 10.29
N PRO A 412 -6.69 -5.98 10.70
CA PRO A 412 -5.47 -5.28 10.29
C PRO A 412 -4.25 -6.09 10.70
N VAL A 413 -3.20 -6.10 9.88
CA VAL A 413 -1.99 -6.92 10.13
C VAL A 413 -1.21 -6.51 11.39
N LEU A 414 -1.50 -5.31 11.91
CA LEU A 414 -0.98 -4.80 13.18
C LEU A 414 -1.63 -5.49 14.41
N ILE A 415 -2.75 -6.19 14.21
CA ILE A 415 -3.56 -6.84 15.25
C ILE A 415 -3.55 -8.34 14.99
N ARG A 416 -3.48 -9.15 16.06
CA ARG A 416 -3.66 -10.60 15.99
C ARG A 416 -5.09 -10.96 16.38
N PRO A 417 -5.78 -11.84 15.65
CA PRO A 417 -7.12 -12.27 16.04
C PRO A 417 -7.04 -13.18 17.27
N GLU A 418 -7.93 -12.96 18.23
CA GLU A 418 -7.99 -13.75 19.48
C GLU A 418 -9.02 -14.87 19.44
N HIS A 419 -10.06 -14.73 18.61
CA HIS A 419 -11.16 -15.68 18.53
C HIS A 419 -11.33 -16.28 17.15
N GLU A 420 -11.69 -17.56 17.12
CA GLU A 420 -12.10 -18.26 15.91
C GLU A 420 -13.62 -18.15 15.73
N VAL A 421 -14.07 -17.81 14.53
CA VAL A 421 -15.48 -17.75 14.16
C VAL A 421 -15.70 -18.67 12.98
N HIS A 422 -16.64 -19.60 13.13
CA HIS A 422 -16.97 -20.58 12.10
C HIS A 422 -18.39 -20.37 11.61
N GLU A 423 -18.61 -20.65 10.33
CA GLU A 423 -19.98 -20.78 9.81
C GLU A 423 -20.57 -22.15 10.10
N SER A 424 -21.80 -22.14 10.58
CA SER A 424 -22.63 -23.32 10.75
C SER A 424 -23.92 -23.16 9.96
N ALA A 425 -24.38 -24.24 9.33
CA ALA A 425 -25.62 -24.22 8.56
C ALA A 425 -26.83 -24.31 9.48
N THR A 426 -27.91 -23.61 9.14
CA THR A 426 -29.21 -23.76 9.83
C THR A 426 -29.85 -25.12 9.58
N ALA A 427 -29.47 -25.82 8.50
CA ALA A 427 -29.97 -27.15 8.14
C ALA A 427 -28.83 -28.12 7.77
N ALA A 428 -28.67 -29.19 8.57
CA ALA A 428 -27.59 -30.18 8.40
C ALA A 428 -27.61 -30.93 7.04
N ALA A 429 -28.79 -31.20 6.48
CA ALA A 429 -28.91 -31.84 5.17
C ALA A 429 -28.40 -30.96 4.02
N ALA A 430 -28.71 -29.66 4.08
CA ALA A 430 -28.23 -28.68 3.10
C ALA A 430 -26.71 -28.49 3.21
N ALA A 431 -26.17 -28.45 4.43
CA ALA A 431 -24.73 -28.38 4.68
C ALA A 431 -23.96 -29.55 4.07
N ARG A 432 -24.46 -30.79 4.23
CA ARG A 432 -23.86 -31.99 3.63
C ARG A 432 -23.80 -31.89 2.11
N ARG A 433 -24.87 -31.39 1.47
CA ARG A 433 -24.91 -31.21 0.01
C ARG A 433 -23.90 -30.16 -0.46
N LEU A 434 -23.81 -29.02 0.23
CA LEU A 434 -22.83 -27.97 -0.08
C LEU A 434 -21.39 -28.51 0.04
N ARG A 435 -21.06 -29.19 1.15
CA ARG A 435 -19.72 -29.77 1.38
C ARG A 435 -19.37 -30.83 0.36
N ALA A 436 -20.30 -31.74 0.05
CA ALA A 436 -20.08 -32.77 -0.96
C ALA A 436 -19.82 -32.17 -2.35
N GLY A 437 -20.65 -31.20 -2.76
CA GLY A 437 -20.47 -30.49 -4.04
C GLY A 437 -19.13 -29.73 -4.09
N SER A 438 -18.77 -29.06 -3.00
CA SER A 438 -17.50 -28.33 -2.90
C SER A 438 -16.29 -29.26 -2.91
N ALA A 439 -16.36 -30.40 -2.24
CA ALA A 439 -15.33 -31.43 -2.26
C ALA A 439 -15.13 -32.04 -3.65
N ILE A 440 -16.21 -32.25 -4.42
CA ILE A 440 -16.13 -32.68 -5.83
C ILE A 440 -15.36 -31.66 -6.66
N MET A 441 -15.68 -30.37 -6.51
CA MET A 441 -15.00 -29.30 -7.26
C MET A 441 -13.53 -29.17 -6.85
N ALA A 442 -13.23 -29.18 -5.55
CA ALA A 442 -11.87 -29.13 -5.03
C ALA A 442 -11.05 -30.36 -5.45
N GLY A 443 -11.66 -31.55 -5.46
CA GLY A 443 -11.02 -32.78 -5.93
C GLY A 443 -10.71 -32.73 -7.43
N ALA A 444 -11.61 -32.17 -8.24
CA ALA A 444 -11.36 -31.97 -9.68
C ALA A 444 -10.22 -30.98 -9.93
N ASP A 445 -10.18 -29.89 -9.17
CA ASP A 445 -9.11 -28.89 -9.24
C ASP A 445 -7.76 -29.48 -8.80
N ALA A 446 -7.73 -30.19 -7.67
CA ALA A 446 -6.55 -30.91 -7.19
C ALA A 446 -6.06 -31.93 -8.22
N ALA A 447 -6.95 -32.74 -8.81
CA ALA A 447 -6.59 -33.70 -9.84
C ALA A 447 -6.02 -33.03 -11.10
N PHE A 448 -6.59 -31.91 -11.53
CA PHE A 448 -6.08 -31.10 -12.64
C PHE A 448 -4.68 -30.54 -12.33
N HIS A 449 -4.47 -30.03 -11.12
CA HIS A 449 -3.16 -29.55 -10.67
C HIS A 449 -2.12 -30.68 -10.55
N THR A 450 -2.49 -31.84 -10.01
CA THR A 450 -1.62 -33.02 -9.95
C THR A 450 -1.26 -33.52 -11.35
N ALA A 451 -2.21 -33.54 -12.29
CA ALA A 451 -1.92 -33.90 -13.68
C ALA A 451 -0.96 -32.90 -14.36
N LYS A 452 -1.04 -31.60 -14.03
CA LYS A 452 -0.05 -30.59 -14.47
C LYS A 452 1.36 -30.83 -13.92
N GLN A 453 1.50 -31.55 -12.81
CA GLN A 453 2.78 -31.77 -12.13
C GLN A 453 3.55 -32.98 -12.66
N ALA A 454 2.89 -33.96 -13.28
CA ALA A 454 3.60 -35.14 -13.79
C ALA A 454 4.41 -34.80 -15.06
N LEU A 455 5.43 -35.59 -15.38
CA LEU A 455 6.30 -35.33 -16.54
C LEU A 455 5.55 -35.41 -17.88
N LEU A 456 4.64 -36.39 -18.03
CA LEU A 456 3.93 -36.67 -19.28
C LEU A 456 2.43 -36.34 -19.22
N ALA A 457 1.84 -36.30 -18.02
CA ALA A 457 0.40 -36.08 -17.85
C ALA A 457 -0.13 -34.72 -18.34
N PRO A 458 0.63 -33.60 -18.36
CA PRO A 458 0.15 -32.35 -18.94
C PRO A 458 -0.14 -32.47 -20.44
N PHE A 459 0.70 -33.22 -21.17
CA PHE A 459 0.52 -33.45 -22.61
C PHE A 459 -0.73 -34.30 -22.87
N THR A 460 -0.90 -35.39 -22.12
CA THR A 460 -2.07 -36.26 -22.27
C THR A 460 -3.35 -35.56 -21.83
N LEU A 461 -3.31 -34.76 -20.77
CA LEU A 461 -4.43 -33.93 -20.31
C LEU A 461 -4.81 -32.89 -21.37
N ALA A 462 -3.84 -32.24 -22.00
CA ALA A 462 -4.10 -31.26 -23.06
C ALA A 462 -4.78 -31.91 -24.27
N GLU A 463 -4.32 -33.08 -24.71
CA GLU A 463 -4.96 -33.84 -25.80
C GLU A 463 -6.37 -34.32 -25.42
N ALA A 464 -6.54 -34.88 -24.22
CA ALA A 464 -7.80 -35.46 -23.77
C ALA A 464 -8.88 -34.41 -23.44
N SER A 465 -8.50 -33.23 -22.96
CA SER A 465 -9.43 -32.18 -22.53
C SER A 465 -9.56 -31.03 -23.54
N GLY A 466 -8.66 -30.92 -24.53
CA GLY A 466 -8.60 -29.80 -25.46
C GLY A 466 -9.88 -29.57 -26.27
N TRP A 467 -10.57 -30.65 -26.67
CA TRP A 467 -11.83 -30.57 -27.42
C TRP A 467 -12.99 -29.94 -26.61
N ALA A 468 -12.93 -29.98 -25.28
CA ALA A 468 -13.88 -29.32 -24.38
C ALA A 468 -13.35 -27.96 -23.90
N ALA A 469 -12.07 -27.90 -23.53
CA ALA A 469 -11.41 -26.70 -23.01
C ALA A 469 -11.31 -25.59 -24.06
N GLY A 470 -11.07 -25.92 -25.33
CA GLY A 470 -10.97 -24.97 -26.44
C GLY A 470 -12.29 -24.20 -26.68
N PRO A 471 -13.41 -24.87 -26.96
CA PRO A 471 -14.72 -24.22 -27.09
C PRO A 471 -15.12 -23.45 -25.83
N TRP A 472 -14.82 -23.96 -24.63
CA TRP A 472 -15.07 -23.26 -23.38
C TRP A 472 -14.25 -21.97 -23.24
N ALA A 473 -12.96 -22.00 -23.58
CA ALA A 473 -12.11 -20.82 -23.61
C ALA A 473 -12.60 -19.78 -24.64
N ALA A 474 -13.06 -20.22 -25.82
CA ALA A 474 -13.67 -19.36 -26.82
C ALA A 474 -14.96 -18.71 -26.30
N ALA A 475 -15.84 -19.48 -25.64
CA ALA A 475 -17.05 -18.96 -25.02
C ALA A 475 -16.76 -17.96 -23.88
N LYS A 476 -15.74 -18.23 -23.06
CA LYS A 476 -15.24 -17.28 -22.04
C LYS A 476 -14.77 -15.97 -22.65
N THR A 477 -14.08 -16.04 -23.79
CA THR A 477 -13.52 -14.86 -24.47
C THR A 477 -14.60 -14.03 -25.19
N LEU A 478 -15.52 -14.69 -25.90
CA LEU A 478 -16.55 -14.00 -26.71
C LEU A 478 -17.78 -13.60 -25.89
N SER A 479 -18.04 -14.25 -24.76
CA SER A 479 -19.22 -14.04 -23.93
C SER A 479 -18.93 -14.33 -22.45
N PRO A 480 -18.05 -13.53 -21.81
CA PRO A 480 -17.61 -13.74 -20.43
C PRO A 480 -18.79 -13.78 -19.46
N THR A 481 -19.76 -12.88 -19.60
CA THR A 481 -20.95 -12.80 -18.73
C THR A 481 -21.83 -14.04 -18.80
N ALA A 482 -22.12 -14.52 -20.01
CA ALA A 482 -22.97 -15.70 -20.21
C ALA A 482 -22.27 -16.93 -19.62
N THR A 483 -20.97 -17.06 -19.86
CA THR A 483 -20.15 -18.16 -19.37
C THR A 483 -19.99 -18.13 -17.84
N GLY A 484 -19.74 -16.95 -17.26
CA GLY A 484 -19.69 -16.75 -15.81
C GLY A 484 -21.04 -17.01 -15.14
N THR A 485 -22.16 -16.65 -15.79
CA THR A 485 -23.51 -16.96 -15.31
C THR A 485 -23.79 -18.47 -15.36
N LEU A 486 -23.42 -19.14 -16.45
CA LEU A 486 -23.54 -20.60 -16.58
C LEU A 486 -22.68 -21.32 -15.53
N ARG A 487 -21.43 -20.87 -15.33
CA ARG A 487 -20.51 -21.41 -14.31
C ARG A 487 -21.11 -21.26 -12.91
N ARG A 488 -21.63 -20.08 -12.56
CA ARG A 488 -22.33 -19.85 -11.29
C ARG A 488 -23.53 -20.77 -11.14
N ARG A 489 -24.40 -20.87 -12.15
CA ARG A 489 -25.55 -21.79 -12.11
C ARG A 489 -25.16 -23.26 -11.95
N LEU A 490 -24.09 -23.71 -12.60
CA LEU A 490 -23.57 -25.07 -12.44
C LEU A 490 -23.03 -25.30 -11.03
N ARG A 491 -22.20 -24.37 -10.54
CA ARG A 491 -21.69 -24.38 -9.16
C ARG A 491 -22.83 -24.41 -8.14
N ASP A 492 -23.81 -23.52 -8.28
CA ASP A 492 -24.93 -23.41 -7.34
C ASP A 492 -25.88 -24.63 -7.43
N ARG A 493 -25.86 -25.40 -8.52
CA ARG A 493 -26.55 -26.71 -8.60
C ARG A 493 -25.80 -27.82 -7.87
N LEU A 494 -24.48 -27.85 -8.02
CA LEU A 494 -23.59 -28.83 -7.39
C LEU A 494 -23.44 -28.58 -5.88
N ALA A 495 -23.25 -27.32 -5.51
CA ALA A 495 -23.00 -26.82 -4.17
C ALA A 495 -23.96 -25.63 -3.89
N PRO A 496 -25.25 -25.90 -3.65
CA PRO A 496 -26.24 -24.85 -3.45
C PRO A 496 -25.95 -24.03 -2.20
N PRO A 497 -26.13 -22.69 -2.25
CA PRO A 497 -25.95 -21.83 -1.09
C PRO A 497 -26.94 -22.21 0.01
N VAL A 498 -26.48 -22.14 1.25
CA VAL A 498 -27.25 -22.53 2.44
C VAL A 498 -27.29 -21.34 3.38
N PRO A 499 -28.44 -21.02 4.00
CA PRO A 499 -28.48 -20.05 5.09
C PRO A 499 -27.56 -20.50 6.24
N THR A 500 -26.60 -19.66 6.59
CA THR A 500 -25.62 -19.93 7.66
C THR A 500 -25.76 -18.94 8.80
N VAL A 501 -25.39 -19.40 9.98
CA VAL A 501 -25.20 -18.59 11.19
C VAL A 501 -23.73 -18.68 11.59
N LEU A 502 -23.27 -17.70 12.36
CA LEU A 502 -21.90 -17.66 12.85
C LEU A 502 -21.84 -18.15 14.30
N SER A 503 -20.78 -18.87 14.66
CA SER A 503 -20.56 -19.42 16.01
C SER A 503 -20.17 -18.37 17.06
N VAL A 504 -20.48 -17.09 16.85
CA VAL A 504 -19.96 -15.96 17.66
C VAL A 504 -20.34 -16.10 19.13
N ASN A 505 -21.57 -16.55 19.40
CA ASN A 505 -22.05 -16.74 20.78
C ASN A 505 -21.36 -17.91 21.49
N ASP A 506 -20.77 -18.85 20.74
CA ASP A 506 -20.10 -20.03 21.28
C ASP A 506 -18.60 -19.79 21.48
N THR A 507 -17.99 -18.91 20.66
CA THR A 507 -16.54 -18.72 20.60
C THR A 507 -16.04 -17.40 21.21
N VAL A 508 -16.94 -16.43 21.39
CA VAL A 508 -16.65 -15.14 22.03
C VAL A 508 -17.55 -14.98 23.25
N ASP A 509 -16.97 -14.81 24.44
CA ASP A 509 -17.74 -14.62 25.66
C ASP A 509 -18.57 -13.31 25.62
N LEU A 510 -19.51 -13.16 26.56
CA LEU A 510 -20.40 -11.99 26.56
C LEU A 510 -19.63 -10.68 26.77
N ALA A 511 -18.66 -10.65 27.68
CA ALA A 511 -17.91 -9.44 28.00
C ALA A 511 -17.10 -8.92 26.79
N HIS A 512 -16.45 -9.81 26.04
CA HIS A 512 -15.73 -9.45 24.81
C HIS A 512 -16.70 -9.01 23.70
N ARG A 513 -17.87 -9.65 23.56
CA ARG A 513 -18.91 -9.21 22.61
C ARG A 513 -19.42 -7.81 22.95
N GLY A 514 -19.69 -7.54 24.24
CA GLY A 514 -20.05 -6.22 24.73
C GLY A 514 -18.97 -5.16 24.47
N LEU A 515 -17.70 -5.52 24.68
CA LEU A 515 -16.56 -4.65 24.37
C LEU A 515 -16.46 -4.34 22.87
N TYR A 516 -16.54 -5.33 21.98
CA TYR A 516 -16.53 -5.10 20.53
C TYR A 516 -17.66 -4.18 20.08
N ALA A 517 -18.88 -4.41 20.60
CA ALA A 517 -20.03 -3.59 20.30
C ALA A 517 -19.83 -2.15 20.77
N GLN A 518 -19.38 -1.95 22.01
CA GLN A 518 -19.13 -0.63 22.56
C GLN A 518 -18.06 0.10 21.75
N VAL A 519 -16.89 -0.53 21.55
CA VAL A 519 -15.78 0.06 20.81
C VAL A 519 -16.20 0.45 19.40
N ALA A 520 -16.92 -0.41 18.69
CA ALA A 520 -17.40 -0.08 17.34
C ALA A 520 -18.29 1.17 17.36
N LEU A 521 -19.32 1.20 18.22
CA LEU A 521 -20.31 2.28 18.29
C LEU A 521 -19.71 3.61 18.77
N THR A 522 -18.89 3.59 19.82
CA THR A 522 -18.23 4.80 20.34
C THR A 522 -17.22 5.35 19.35
N THR A 523 -16.40 4.49 18.75
CA THR A 523 -15.34 4.92 17.83
C THR A 523 -15.89 5.54 16.54
N MET A 524 -17.06 5.07 16.06
CA MET A 524 -17.73 5.70 14.90
C MET A 524 -18.63 6.89 15.26
N GLY A 525 -18.83 7.15 16.56
CA GLY A 525 -19.71 8.21 17.05
C GLY A 525 -21.22 7.88 16.99
N LEU A 526 -21.59 6.60 16.79
CA LEU A 526 -22.98 6.16 16.72
C LEU A 526 -23.45 5.62 18.08
N THR A 527 -23.67 6.53 19.03
CA THR A 527 -24.13 6.19 20.38
C THR A 527 -25.59 6.56 20.64
N LYS A 528 -26.21 7.33 19.73
CA LYS A 528 -27.59 7.84 19.82
C LYS A 528 -28.22 7.88 18.42
N GLU A 529 -29.53 8.07 18.39
CA GLU A 529 -30.32 8.30 17.16
C GLU A 529 -30.19 7.18 16.11
N PHE A 530 -30.10 5.93 16.58
CA PHE A 530 -30.05 4.76 15.73
C PHE A 530 -31.22 4.71 14.75
N GLY A 531 -30.94 4.53 13.46
CA GLY A 531 -31.97 4.32 12.46
C GLY A 531 -32.71 2.99 12.68
N ARG A 532 -33.84 2.83 11.99
CA ARG A 532 -34.62 1.58 12.03
C ARG A 532 -33.81 0.41 11.46
N LEU A 533 -33.00 0.67 10.45
CA LEU A 533 -31.95 -0.23 9.96
C LEU A 533 -30.57 0.40 10.17
N VAL A 534 -29.63 -0.40 10.68
CA VAL A 534 -28.21 -0.04 10.70
C VAL A 534 -27.43 -1.09 9.91
N VAL A 535 -26.86 -0.70 8.78
CA VAL A 535 -26.23 -1.61 7.84
C VAL A 535 -24.71 -1.60 8.05
N MET A 536 -24.16 -2.72 8.48
CA MET A 536 -22.72 -2.97 8.56
C MET A 536 -22.25 -3.41 7.18
N CYS A 537 -21.64 -2.52 6.40
CA CYS A 537 -21.29 -2.76 5.00
C CYS A 537 -19.76 -2.88 4.83
N GLY A 538 -19.27 -4.13 4.89
CA GLY A 538 -17.90 -4.45 4.48
C GLY A 538 -17.74 -4.29 2.96
N HIS A 539 -16.51 -4.45 2.45
CA HIS A 539 -16.28 -4.50 1.00
C HIS A 539 -15.37 -5.65 0.60
N GLY A 540 -15.42 -5.97 -0.69
CA GLY A 540 -14.48 -6.84 -1.39
C GLY A 540 -14.47 -6.47 -2.86
N SER A 541 -13.75 -7.24 -3.68
CA SER A 541 -13.71 -7.07 -5.12
C SER A 541 -13.87 -8.42 -5.81
N THR A 542 -14.72 -8.53 -6.81
CA THR A 542 -14.77 -9.74 -7.65
C THR A 542 -13.96 -9.51 -8.92
N THR A 543 -12.87 -10.23 -9.14
CA THR A 543 -12.14 -10.22 -10.42
C THR A 543 -11.75 -11.64 -10.88
N GLU A 544 -11.61 -11.85 -12.19
CA GLU A 544 -11.05 -13.09 -12.74
C GLU A 544 -9.57 -12.92 -13.13
N ASN A 545 -8.78 -13.98 -12.94
CA ASN A 545 -7.38 -14.05 -13.38
C ASN A 545 -6.48 -12.90 -12.86
N ASN A 546 -6.61 -12.56 -11.58
CA ASN A 546 -5.86 -11.46 -10.98
C ASN A 546 -5.02 -11.95 -9.79
N PRO A 547 -3.70 -12.13 -9.96
CA PRO A 547 -2.80 -12.50 -8.87
C PRO A 547 -2.81 -11.51 -7.69
N TYR A 548 -3.16 -10.24 -7.95
CA TYR A 548 -3.23 -9.17 -6.94
C TYR A 548 -4.67 -8.95 -6.43
N GLN A 549 -5.50 -10.00 -6.37
CA GLN A 549 -6.87 -9.92 -5.87
C GLN A 549 -6.93 -9.34 -4.44
N ALA A 550 -6.06 -9.80 -3.54
CA ALA A 550 -6.01 -9.31 -2.16
C ALA A 550 -5.71 -7.79 -2.06
N ALA A 551 -5.03 -7.21 -3.06
CA ALA A 551 -4.79 -5.77 -3.14
C ALA A 551 -6.04 -4.94 -3.47
N LEU A 552 -7.10 -5.58 -4.01
CA LEU A 552 -8.40 -4.96 -4.30
C LEU A 552 -9.42 -5.22 -3.19
N ASP A 553 -9.21 -6.26 -2.39
CA ASP A 553 -10.02 -6.54 -1.20
C ASP A 553 -9.69 -5.57 -0.05
N CYS A 554 -10.25 -5.82 1.14
CA CYS A 554 -10.15 -4.88 2.25
C CYS A 554 -8.80 -4.98 2.96
N GLY A 555 -8.00 -3.91 2.90
CA GLY A 555 -6.74 -3.80 3.64
C GLY A 555 -6.91 -3.89 5.16
N ALA A 556 -8.04 -3.40 5.70
CA ALA A 556 -8.36 -3.52 7.13
C ALA A 556 -8.81 -4.93 7.54
N CYS A 557 -9.11 -5.81 6.59
CA CYS A 557 -9.44 -7.23 6.81
C CYS A 557 -8.31 -8.15 6.32
N GLY A 558 -7.06 -7.67 6.28
CA GLY A 558 -5.91 -8.50 5.91
C GLY A 558 -5.83 -8.86 4.42
N GLY A 559 -6.41 -8.04 3.54
CA GLY A 559 -6.48 -8.34 2.09
C GLY A 559 -7.58 -9.36 1.76
N GLN A 560 -8.61 -9.47 2.62
CA GLN A 560 -9.75 -10.36 2.43
C GLN A 560 -11.06 -9.57 2.34
N PRO A 561 -12.13 -10.14 1.76
CA PRO A 561 -13.45 -9.51 1.76
C PRO A 561 -13.99 -9.33 3.20
N GLY A 562 -14.49 -8.14 3.53
CA GLY A 562 -15.00 -7.81 4.88
C GLY A 562 -16.40 -8.34 5.21
N GLY A 563 -16.95 -9.24 4.39
CA GLY A 563 -18.29 -9.80 4.56
C GLY A 563 -18.47 -10.54 5.89
N PRO A 564 -17.56 -11.46 6.27
CA PRO A 564 -17.67 -12.14 7.56
C PRO A 564 -17.56 -11.20 8.77
N ASN A 565 -16.73 -10.15 8.73
CA ASN A 565 -16.68 -9.14 9.80
C ASN A 565 -18.01 -8.41 9.95
N ALA A 566 -18.62 -7.97 8.83
CA ALA A 566 -19.94 -7.33 8.84
C ALA A 566 -21.02 -8.22 9.46
N ARG A 567 -21.01 -9.52 9.13
CA ARG A 567 -21.93 -10.52 9.69
C ARG A 567 -21.71 -10.71 11.19
N THR A 568 -20.46 -10.83 11.64
CA THR A 568 -20.14 -10.94 13.06
C THR A 568 -20.57 -9.69 13.84
N ALA A 569 -20.27 -8.50 13.32
CA ALA A 569 -20.68 -7.25 13.96
C ALA A 569 -22.21 -7.13 14.08
N ALA A 570 -22.95 -7.43 13.01
CA ALA A 570 -24.41 -7.43 13.04
C ALA A 570 -24.98 -8.47 14.02
N ALA A 571 -24.38 -9.67 14.09
CA ALA A 571 -24.78 -10.71 15.04
C ALA A 571 -24.56 -10.29 16.50
N ILE A 572 -23.43 -9.65 16.81
CA ILE A 572 -23.13 -9.11 18.14
C ILE A 572 -24.12 -8.00 18.51
N LEU A 573 -24.34 -7.04 17.63
CA LEU A 573 -25.19 -5.86 17.89
C LEU A 573 -26.69 -6.18 17.96
N ASN A 574 -27.13 -7.32 17.42
CA ASN A 574 -28.50 -7.82 17.56
C ASN A 574 -28.68 -8.76 18.77
N ASN A 575 -27.63 -9.10 19.50
CA ASN A 575 -27.73 -9.94 20.69
C ASN A 575 -28.36 -9.16 21.86
N THR A 576 -29.39 -9.74 22.51
CA THR A 576 -30.13 -9.09 23.60
C THR A 576 -29.29 -8.85 24.84
N ASP A 577 -28.40 -9.78 25.18
CA ASP A 577 -27.53 -9.66 26.36
C ASP A 577 -26.48 -8.56 26.14
N VAL A 578 -25.94 -8.48 24.91
CA VAL A 578 -25.02 -7.39 24.51
C VAL A 578 -25.71 -6.04 24.56
N ARG A 579 -26.97 -5.94 24.08
CA ARG A 579 -27.75 -4.69 24.16
C ARG A 579 -28.02 -4.28 25.61
N ALA A 580 -28.23 -5.23 26.52
CA ALA A 580 -28.36 -4.95 27.95
C ALA A 580 -27.07 -4.36 28.52
N GLU A 581 -25.90 -4.95 28.22
CA GLU A 581 -24.60 -4.40 28.63
C GLU A 581 -24.33 -3.00 28.03
N LEU A 582 -24.74 -2.74 26.80
CA LEU A 582 -24.60 -1.43 26.17
C LEU A 582 -25.47 -0.37 26.85
N SER A 583 -26.70 -0.71 27.25
CA SER A 583 -27.60 0.19 27.97
C SER A 583 -27.03 0.56 29.35
N GLU A 584 -26.43 -0.39 30.08
CA GLU A 584 -25.71 -0.11 31.33
C GLU A 584 -24.54 0.88 31.13
N ARG A 585 -23.99 0.95 29.92
CA ARG A 585 -22.91 1.87 29.53
C ARG A 585 -23.42 3.14 28.85
N GLY A 586 -24.74 3.38 28.86
CA GLY A 586 -25.38 4.60 28.34
C GLY A 586 -25.59 4.61 26.82
N ILE A 587 -25.55 3.46 26.16
CA ILE A 587 -25.83 3.31 24.72
C ILE A 587 -27.13 2.52 24.55
N ASP A 588 -28.23 3.24 24.40
CA ASP A 588 -29.56 2.64 24.23
C ASP A 588 -29.89 2.45 22.75
N VAL A 589 -29.86 1.19 22.31
CA VAL A 589 -30.30 0.80 20.96
C VAL A 589 -31.82 0.56 20.99
N PRO A 590 -32.63 1.29 20.21
CA PRO A 590 -34.08 1.08 20.15
C PRO A 590 -34.49 -0.35 19.78
N ASP A 591 -35.59 -0.83 20.36
CA ASP A 591 -36.14 -2.16 20.07
C ASP A 591 -36.53 -2.34 18.59
N ASP A 592 -36.87 -1.23 17.91
CA ASP A 592 -37.19 -1.23 16.49
C ASP A 592 -35.97 -1.11 15.57
N THR A 593 -34.75 -0.99 16.12
CA THR A 593 -33.49 -0.99 15.36
C THR A 593 -33.00 -2.40 15.12
N TRP A 594 -32.75 -2.73 13.84
CA TRP A 594 -32.14 -3.99 13.43
C TRP A 594 -30.83 -3.77 12.67
N PHE A 595 -29.77 -4.47 13.08
CA PHE A 595 -28.49 -4.44 12.38
C PHE A 595 -28.47 -5.46 11.24
N VAL A 596 -28.01 -5.04 10.05
CA VAL A 596 -27.97 -5.86 8.84
C VAL A 596 -26.54 -5.91 8.32
N ALA A 597 -26.06 -7.08 7.94
CA ALA A 597 -24.76 -7.21 7.29
C ALA A 597 -24.89 -7.03 5.77
N ALA A 598 -23.91 -6.37 5.16
CA ALA A 598 -23.84 -6.21 3.71
C ALA A 598 -22.39 -6.24 3.21
N LEU A 599 -22.21 -6.51 1.91
CA LEU A 599 -20.93 -6.50 1.23
C LEU A 599 -21.01 -5.65 -0.04
N HIS A 600 -20.21 -4.60 -0.12
CA HIS A 600 -19.99 -3.80 -1.32
C HIS A 600 -18.91 -4.45 -2.21
N ASP A 601 -19.28 -4.88 -3.41
CA ASP A 601 -18.33 -5.34 -4.44
C ASP A 601 -17.82 -4.14 -5.23
N THR A 602 -16.62 -3.69 -4.88
CA THR A 602 -15.97 -2.51 -5.46
C THR A 602 -15.64 -2.63 -6.95
N ALA A 603 -15.57 -3.83 -7.53
CA ALA A 603 -15.39 -3.98 -8.98
C ALA A 603 -16.68 -3.70 -9.75
N THR A 604 -17.86 -3.89 -9.11
CA THR A 604 -19.17 -3.82 -9.77
C THR A 604 -20.12 -2.76 -9.21
N ASP A 605 -19.75 -2.13 -8.10
CA ASP A 605 -20.56 -1.21 -7.28
C ASP A 605 -21.86 -1.81 -6.74
N ARG A 606 -21.97 -3.14 -6.73
CA ARG A 606 -23.13 -3.85 -6.19
C ARG A 606 -22.96 -4.07 -4.69
N VAL A 607 -23.97 -3.69 -3.92
CA VAL A 607 -24.08 -4.06 -2.51
C VAL A 607 -25.00 -5.28 -2.37
N THR A 608 -24.51 -6.32 -1.70
CA THR A 608 -25.28 -7.53 -1.41
C THR A 608 -25.59 -7.57 0.08
N VAL A 609 -26.88 -7.58 0.43
CA VAL A 609 -27.32 -7.83 1.80
C VAL A 609 -27.05 -9.29 2.15
N LEU A 610 -26.48 -9.51 3.32
CA LEU A 610 -26.15 -10.82 3.86
C LEU A 610 -27.17 -11.19 4.93
N ASP A 611 -27.35 -12.50 5.16
CA ASP A 611 -28.21 -13.04 6.22
C ASP A 611 -29.66 -12.53 6.24
N GLU A 612 -30.26 -12.27 5.07
CA GLU A 612 -31.66 -11.81 4.93
C GLU A 612 -32.69 -12.71 5.66
N HIS A 613 -32.34 -13.98 5.85
CA HIS A 613 -33.15 -14.97 6.56
C HIS A 613 -33.26 -14.70 8.07
N LEU A 614 -32.33 -13.92 8.65
CA LEU A 614 -32.36 -13.52 10.06
C LEU A 614 -33.16 -12.24 10.30
N VAL A 615 -33.49 -11.49 9.24
CA VAL A 615 -34.20 -10.21 9.37
C VAL A 615 -35.68 -10.44 9.76
N PRO A 616 -36.18 -9.78 10.83
CA PRO A 616 -37.57 -9.91 11.27
C PRO A 616 -38.59 -9.53 10.19
N ALA A 617 -39.78 -10.13 10.25
CA ALA A 617 -40.87 -9.84 9.31
C ALA A 617 -41.24 -8.34 9.29
N SER A 618 -41.17 -7.67 10.43
CA SER A 618 -41.43 -6.23 10.61
C SER A 618 -40.51 -5.30 9.82
N HIS A 619 -39.37 -5.80 9.35
CA HIS A 619 -38.33 -5.01 8.66
C HIS A 619 -38.18 -5.38 7.17
N ARG A 620 -38.94 -6.37 6.67
CA ARG A 620 -38.82 -6.84 5.27
C ARG A 620 -39.13 -5.77 4.23
N ALA A 621 -40.07 -4.86 4.53
CA ALA A 621 -40.39 -3.74 3.63
C ALA A 621 -39.23 -2.74 3.56
N ASP A 622 -38.64 -2.39 4.71
CA ASP A 622 -37.46 -1.52 4.77
C ASP A 622 -36.26 -2.14 4.06
N LEU A 623 -36.06 -3.46 4.19
CA LEU A 623 -35.00 -4.18 3.50
C LEU A 623 -35.19 -4.22 1.98
N SER A 624 -36.44 -4.33 1.52
CA SER A 624 -36.78 -4.29 0.10
C SER A 624 -36.51 -2.90 -0.50
N ARG A 625 -36.87 -1.83 0.23
CA ARG A 625 -36.53 -0.44 -0.12
C ARG A 625 -35.02 -0.27 -0.19
N LEU A 626 -34.30 -0.66 0.87
CA LEU A 626 -32.85 -0.60 0.95
C LEU A 626 -32.17 -1.29 -0.24
N THR A 627 -32.59 -2.51 -0.58
CA THR A 627 -31.99 -3.27 -1.69
C THR A 627 -32.19 -2.56 -3.03
N ALA A 628 -33.37 -1.97 -3.27
CA ALA A 628 -33.64 -1.22 -4.48
C ALA A 628 -32.80 0.06 -4.57
N ASP A 629 -32.71 0.81 -3.47
CA ASP A 629 -31.97 2.07 -3.40
C ASP A 629 -30.46 1.85 -3.53
N LEU A 630 -29.92 0.80 -2.92
CA LEU A 630 -28.51 0.40 -3.09
C LEU A 630 -28.21 -0.03 -4.53
N ALA A 631 -29.13 -0.71 -5.21
CA ALA A 631 -28.94 -1.10 -6.61
C ALA A 631 -28.89 0.12 -7.53
N ALA A 632 -29.73 1.14 -7.27
CA ALA A 632 -29.74 2.38 -8.03
C ALA A 632 -28.48 3.23 -7.72
N ALA A 633 -28.12 3.40 -6.45
CA ALA A 633 -26.90 4.11 -6.04
C ALA A 633 -25.62 3.45 -6.60
N GLY A 634 -25.57 2.12 -6.63
CA GLY A 634 -24.48 1.36 -7.25
C GLY A 634 -24.38 1.57 -8.77
N ALA A 635 -25.51 1.63 -9.46
CA ALA A 635 -25.53 1.91 -10.90
C ALA A 635 -25.08 3.35 -11.24
N GLU A 636 -25.46 4.32 -10.40
CA GLU A 636 -25.01 5.71 -10.49
C GLU A 636 -23.50 5.82 -10.25
N LEU A 637 -22.98 5.12 -9.24
CA LEU A 637 -21.55 5.02 -8.98
C LEU A 637 -20.81 4.41 -10.17
N ALA A 638 -21.31 3.29 -10.71
CA ALA A 638 -20.71 2.65 -11.87
C ALA A 638 -20.62 3.60 -13.08
N ALA A 639 -21.63 4.45 -13.29
CA ALA A 639 -21.60 5.45 -14.36
C ALA A 639 -20.50 6.50 -14.14
N GLU A 640 -20.35 6.99 -12.92
CA GLU A 640 -19.28 7.90 -12.54
C GLU A 640 -17.90 7.27 -12.74
N ARG A 641 -17.70 6.00 -12.34
CA ARG A 641 -16.40 5.33 -12.52
C ARG A 641 -16.08 5.07 -13.98
N CYS A 642 -17.09 4.68 -14.78
CA CYS A 642 -16.93 4.41 -16.19
C CYS A 642 -16.39 5.60 -16.99
N ALA A 643 -16.62 6.84 -16.54
CA ALA A 643 -16.10 8.04 -17.19
C ALA A 643 -14.55 8.12 -17.17
N VAL A 644 -13.91 7.50 -16.17
CA VAL A 644 -12.45 7.52 -15.99
C VAL A 644 -11.80 6.14 -16.12
N LEU A 645 -12.59 5.08 -16.32
CA LEU A 645 -12.09 3.72 -16.46
C LEU A 645 -11.64 3.44 -17.91
N PRO A 646 -10.45 2.85 -18.15
CA PRO A 646 -9.98 2.55 -19.51
C PRO A 646 -10.92 1.61 -20.25
N GLY A 647 -11.39 2.02 -21.42
CA GLY A 647 -12.38 1.28 -22.21
C GLY A 647 -13.82 1.39 -21.70
N GLY A 648 -14.10 2.33 -20.79
CA GLY A 648 -15.45 2.67 -20.35
C GLY A 648 -16.31 3.27 -21.47
N PRO A 649 -17.65 3.15 -21.40
CA PRO A 649 -18.55 3.72 -22.39
C PRO A 649 -18.47 5.26 -22.38
N ALA A 650 -18.37 5.88 -23.57
CA ALA A 650 -18.21 7.34 -23.72
C ALA A 650 -19.36 8.19 -23.14
N ARG A 651 -20.56 7.63 -23.01
CA ARG A 651 -21.71 8.23 -22.32
C ARG A 651 -22.33 7.16 -21.41
N PRO A 652 -21.88 7.06 -20.15
CA PRO A 652 -22.36 6.04 -19.24
C PRO A 652 -23.77 6.40 -18.74
N ASP A 653 -24.77 5.69 -19.24
CA ASP A 653 -26.06 5.56 -18.54
C ASP A 653 -25.88 4.58 -17.36
N PRO A 654 -26.48 4.81 -16.18
CA PRO A 654 -26.33 3.94 -15.00
C PRO A 654 -26.54 2.45 -15.28
N THR A 655 -27.57 2.09 -16.04
CA THR A 655 -27.87 0.68 -16.33
C THR A 655 -26.81 0.08 -17.25
N ARG A 656 -26.39 0.82 -18.28
CA ARG A 656 -25.33 0.39 -19.20
C ARG A 656 -23.98 0.30 -18.50
N ALA A 657 -23.67 1.23 -17.61
CA ALA A 657 -22.43 1.28 -16.84
C ALA A 657 -22.33 0.11 -15.86
N ALA A 658 -23.38 -0.14 -15.06
CA ALA A 658 -23.47 -1.29 -14.16
C ALA A 658 -23.24 -2.62 -14.90
N ARG A 659 -23.84 -2.78 -16.10
CA ARG A 659 -23.62 -3.95 -16.95
C ARG A 659 -22.18 -4.02 -17.47
N HIS A 660 -21.59 -2.88 -17.85
CA HIS A 660 -20.22 -2.82 -18.34
C HIS A 660 -19.22 -3.29 -17.27
N VAL A 661 -19.29 -2.74 -16.06
CA VAL A 661 -18.39 -3.11 -14.95
C VAL A 661 -18.60 -4.56 -14.50
N ALA A 662 -19.85 -5.05 -14.47
CA ALA A 662 -20.14 -6.46 -14.16
C ALA A 662 -19.63 -7.44 -15.22
N ASN A 663 -19.70 -7.09 -16.51
CA ASN A 663 -19.13 -7.92 -17.57
C ASN A 663 -17.60 -7.98 -17.44
N ARG A 664 -17.00 -6.81 -17.22
CA ARG A 664 -15.57 -6.58 -17.08
C ARG A 664 -14.97 -7.35 -15.91
N SER A 665 -15.65 -7.39 -14.77
CA SER A 665 -15.19 -8.11 -13.57
C SER A 665 -15.09 -9.63 -13.77
N THR A 666 -15.85 -10.17 -14.74
CA THR A 666 -15.86 -11.58 -15.11
C THR A 666 -15.03 -11.93 -16.35
N ASP A 667 -14.38 -10.94 -16.98
CA ASP A 667 -13.56 -11.14 -18.16
C ASP A 667 -12.11 -11.47 -17.77
N TRP A 668 -11.70 -12.71 -18.02
CA TRP A 668 -10.36 -13.20 -17.71
C TRP A 668 -9.22 -12.56 -18.51
N ALA A 669 -9.53 -11.85 -19.61
CA ALA A 669 -8.57 -11.09 -20.41
C ALA A 669 -8.47 -9.64 -19.93
N GLN A 670 -9.34 -9.21 -19.02
CA GLN A 670 -9.36 -7.85 -18.53
C GLN A 670 -8.20 -7.60 -17.55
N VAL A 671 -7.28 -6.73 -17.94
CA VAL A 671 -6.14 -6.33 -17.10
C VAL A 671 -6.45 -5.14 -16.18
N PHE A 672 -7.51 -4.39 -16.47
CA PHE A 672 -7.98 -3.21 -15.72
C PHE A 672 -9.36 -3.46 -15.08
N PRO A 673 -9.60 -4.50 -14.27
CA PRO A 673 -10.94 -4.81 -13.76
C PRO A 673 -11.58 -3.60 -13.04
N GLU A 674 -10.76 -2.89 -12.26
CA GLU A 674 -11.02 -1.59 -11.67
C GLU A 674 -9.68 -0.87 -11.45
N TRP A 675 -9.72 0.39 -11.01
CA TRP A 675 -8.52 1.16 -10.62
C TRP A 675 -7.98 0.82 -9.22
N GLY A 676 -8.72 0.06 -8.41
CA GLY A 676 -8.41 -0.12 -6.99
C GLY A 676 -8.46 1.23 -6.26
N LEU A 677 -7.45 1.50 -5.44
CA LEU A 677 -7.32 2.71 -4.63
C LEU A 677 -6.47 3.80 -5.32
N ALA A 678 -6.35 3.75 -6.65
CA ALA A 678 -5.69 4.81 -7.41
C ALA A 678 -6.36 6.17 -7.15
N GLY A 679 -5.55 7.24 -7.09
CA GLY A 679 -6.02 8.58 -6.75
C GLY A 679 -6.17 8.87 -5.24
N ASN A 680 -5.98 7.89 -4.34
CA ASN A 680 -6.02 8.17 -2.90
C ASN A 680 -5.02 9.27 -2.48
N ALA A 681 -5.48 10.20 -1.64
CA ALA A 681 -4.72 11.40 -1.29
C ALA A 681 -4.96 11.94 0.13
N ALA A 682 -6.10 11.62 0.77
CA ALA A 682 -6.40 12.10 2.12
C ALA A 682 -7.15 11.08 2.99
N PHE A 683 -7.10 11.27 4.31
CA PHE A 683 -7.81 10.52 5.33
C PHE A 683 -8.50 11.51 6.27
N ILE A 684 -9.84 11.51 6.33
CA ILE A 684 -10.61 12.43 7.16
C ILE A 684 -11.20 11.69 8.36
N VAL A 685 -10.94 12.21 9.55
CA VAL A 685 -11.51 11.79 10.84
C VAL A 685 -12.38 12.91 11.36
N GLY A 686 -13.69 12.70 11.36
CA GLY A 686 -14.61 13.68 11.91
C GLY A 686 -16.07 13.34 11.64
N PRO A 687 -16.98 14.22 12.05
CA PRO A 687 -18.41 14.07 11.82
C PRO A 687 -18.74 13.94 10.33
N ARG A 688 -19.78 13.18 9.97
CA ARG A 688 -20.22 13.07 8.56
C ARG A 688 -20.54 14.43 7.95
N THR A 689 -21.03 15.37 8.76
CA THR A 689 -21.36 16.75 8.36
C THR A 689 -20.18 17.48 7.72
N VAL A 690 -18.94 17.18 8.10
CA VAL A 690 -17.73 17.80 7.52
C VAL A 690 -17.63 17.54 6.01
N THR A 691 -18.03 16.35 5.57
CA THR A 691 -17.83 15.88 4.19
C THR A 691 -19.13 15.69 3.41
N ARG A 692 -20.29 15.95 4.04
CA ARG A 692 -21.60 15.74 3.41
C ARG A 692 -21.77 16.70 2.23
N GLY A 693 -22.28 16.18 1.11
CA GLY A 693 -22.55 16.98 -0.10
C GLY A 693 -21.32 17.36 -0.93
N ILE A 694 -20.11 16.99 -0.51
CA ILE A 694 -18.88 17.24 -1.26
C ILE A 694 -18.56 15.99 -2.10
N ASP A 695 -18.28 16.19 -3.39
CA ASP A 695 -17.69 15.13 -4.22
C ASP A 695 -16.18 15.07 -3.95
N LEU A 696 -15.76 14.05 -3.20
CA LEU A 696 -14.35 13.83 -2.86
C LEU A 696 -13.62 13.00 -3.92
N GLN A 697 -14.28 12.76 -5.07
CA GLN A 697 -13.72 12.13 -6.25
C GLN A 697 -13.12 10.74 -5.98
N ARG A 698 -13.62 10.02 -4.96
CA ARG A 698 -13.08 8.73 -4.49
C ARG A 698 -11.58 8.78 -4.12
N ARG A 699 -11.08 9.93 -3.66
CA ARG A 699 -9.68 10.15 -3.26
C ARG A 699 -9.43 10.09 -1.76
N VAL A 700 -10.50 10.00 -0.97
CA VAL A 700 -10.43 10.25 0.48
C VAL A 700 -10.94 9.05 1.26
N PHE A 701 -10.13 8.58 2.19
CA PHE A 701 -10.55 7.62 3.20
C PHE A 701 -11.37 8.35 4.26
N LEU A 702 -12.52 7.81 4.64
CA LEU A 702 -13.48 8.53 5.48
C LEU A 702 -13.81 7.74 6.73
N HIS A 703 -13.41 8.23 7.90
CA HIS A 703 -13.75 7.67 9.20
C HIS A 703 -14.69 8.62 9.95
N SER A 704 -15.87 8.13 10.35
CA SER A 704 -16.78 8.87 11.20
C SER A 704 -16.23 8.94 12.62
N TYR A 705 -16.24 10.12 13.23
CA TYR A 705 -15.75 10.35 14.58
C TYR A 705 -16.50 11.53 15.20
N GLN A 706 -16.73 11.49 16.51
CA GLN A 706 -17.38 12.54 17.28
C GLN A 706 -16.57 12.79 18.55
N ALA A 707 -15.94 13.97 18.66
CA ALA A 707 -15.07 14.29 19.78
C ALA A 707 -15.79 14.33 21.14
N ASP A 708 -17.09 14.62 21.13
CA ASP A 708 -17.95 14.76 22.32
C ASP A 708 -18.19 13.43 23.06
N VAL A 709 -18.14 12.31 22.33
CA VAL A 709 -18.35 10.96 22.90
C VAL A 709 -17.03 10.23 23.16
N ASP A 710 -15.89 10.92 22.97
CA ASP A 710 -14.53 10.43 23.17
C ASP A 710 -13.72 11.44 24.01
N PRO A 711 -14.11 11.69 25.27
CA PRO A 711 -13.49 12.75 26.08
C PRO A 711 -12.00 12.50 26.35
N ASP A 712 -11.58 11.24 26.46
CA ASP A 712 -10.21 10.82 26.74
C ASP A 712 -9.35 10.62 25.48
N GLY A 713 -9.95 10.65 24.28
CA GLY A 713 -9.25 10.48 23.02
C GLY A 713 -8.84 9.03 22.70
N SER A 714 -9.36 8.04 23.42
CA SER A 714 -9.05 6.63 23.20
C SER A 714 -9.52 6.13 21.83
N ALA A 715 -10.69 6.57 21.38
CA ALA A 715 -11.18 6.25 20.04
C ALA A 715 -10.34 6.93 18.96
N LEU A 716 -10.03 8.23 19.13
CA LEU A 716 -9.18 8.96 18.19
C LEU A 716 -7.78 8.34 18.09
N GLU A 717 -7.18 7.95 19.21
CA GLU A 717 -5.90 7.24 19.22
C GLU A 717 -5.97 5.95 18.43
N THR A 718 -7.03 5.14 18.64
CA THR A 718 -7.23 3.90 17.89
C THR A 718 -7.33 4.16 16.39
N ILE A 719 -8.07 5.20 15.99
CA ILE A 719 -8.22 5.59 14.57
C ILE A 719 -6.88 6.03 13.97
N LEU A 720 -6.10 6.84 14.69
CA LEU A 720 -4.82 7.35 14.20
C LEU A 720 -3.72 6.29 14.19
N THR A 721 -3.70 5.35 15.14
CA THR A 721 -2.64 4.33 15.25
C THR A 721 -2.87 3.10 14.39
N ALA A 722 -4.11 2.81 13.97
CA ALA A 722 -4.41 1.65 13.11
C ALA A 722 -4.98 2.05 11.74
N PRO A 723 -6.25 2.49 11.58
CA PRO A 723 -6.80 2.89 10.27
C PRO A 723 -5.97 3.91 9.49
N MET A 724 -5.48 4.98 10.13
CA MET A 724 -4.69 6.02 9.45
C MET A 724 -3.32 5.49 9.00
N VAL A 725 -2.66 4.67 9.82
CA VAL A 725 -1.39 4.00 9.44
C VAL A 725 -1.60 3.07 8.24
N VAL A 726 -2.68 2.27 8.24
CA VAL A 726 -3.02 1.42 7.08
C VAL A 726 -3.31 2.26 5.83
N ALA A 727 -4.04 3.37 5.96
CA ALA A 727 -4.27 4.30 4.86
C ALA A 727 -2.96 4.91 4.33
N GLN A 728 -2.01 5.25 5.21
CA GLN A 728 -0.68 5.73 4.82
C GLN A 728 0.13 4.65 4.12
N TRP A 729 0.08 3.39 4.55
CA TRP A 729 0.73 2.27 3.85
C TRP A 729 0.18 2.06 2.45
N ILE A 730 -1.15 2.12 2.29
CA ILE A 730 -1.80 2.08 0.97
C ILE A 730 -1.32 3.27 0.14
N ASN A 731 -1.34 4.49 0.68
CA ASN A 731 -0.90 5.68 -0.03
C ASN A 731 0.55 5.57 -0.50
N CYS A 732 1.49 5.18 0.37
CA CYS A 732 2.89 4.99 0.02
C CYS A 732 3.08 3.87 -1.01
N GLN A 733 2.32 2.77 -0.94
CA GLN A 733 2.40 1.71 -1.94
C GLN A 733 2.08 2.23 -3.34
N TYR A 734 0.96 2.95 -3.49
CA TYR A 734 0.59 3.56 -4.78
C TYR A 734 1.56 4.65 -5.21
N PHE A 735 2.03 5.47 -4.26
CA PHE A 735 3.02 6.53 -4.49
C PHE A 735 4.30 5.96 -5.10
N PHE A 736 4.94 5.01 -4.41
CA PHE A 736 6.23 4.45 -4.80
C PHE A 736 6.13 3.55 -6.03
N SER A 737 5.02 2.82 -6.21
CA SER A 737 4.75 2.10 -7.47
C SER A 737 4.58 3.04 -8.66
N THR A 738 4.21 4.32 -8.44
CA THR A 738 4.05 5.31 -9.52
C THR A 738 5.34 6.03 -9.86
N VAL A 739 6.13 6.44 -8.86
CA VAL A 739 7.39 7.19 -9.08
C VAL A 739 8.58 6.29 -9.41
N ALA A 740 8.53 5.01 -9.06
CA ALA A 740 9.58 4.03 -9.32
C ALA A 740 9.00 2.67 -9.78
N PRO A 741 8.27 2.63 -10.90
CA PRO A 741 7.49 1.46 -11.32
C PRO A 741 8.34 0.22 -11.61
N GLU A 742 9.62 0.38 -11.96
CA GLU A 742 10.54 -0.73 -12.21
C GLU A 742 11.03 -1.43 -10.93
N LEU A 743 11.03 -0.72 -9.79
CA LEU A 743 11.57 -1.20 -8.52
C LEU A 743 10.45 -1.49 -7.50
N PHE A 744 9.59 -0.50 -7.27
CA PHE A 744 8.50 -0.56 -6.30
C PHE A 744 7.14 -0.76 -6.96
N GLY A 745 7.10 -1.03 -8.27
CA GLY A 745 5.91 -1.49 -8.98
C GLY A 745 5.90 -3.00 -9.17
N ALA A 746 4.96 -3.47 -9.99
CA ALA A 746 4.92 -4.86 -10.42
C ALA A 746 4.97 -5.07 -11.93
N GLY A 747 5.46 -4.07 -12.69
CA GLY A 747 5.46 -4.16 -14.15
C GLY A 747 4.05 -4.31 -14.74
N THR A 748 3.95 -4.91 -15.93
CA THR A 748 2.67 -5.09 -16.63
C THR A 748 2.06 -6.46 -16.35
N LYS A 749 0.76 -6.51 -16.04
CA LYS A 749 0.01 -7.76 -15.83
C LYS A 749 0.13 -8.77 -16.99
N THR A 750 0.38 -8.29 -18.20
CA THR A 750 0.48 -9.12 -19.41
C THR A 750 1.66 -10.09 -19.43
N ILE A 751 2.67 -9.89 -18.58
CA ILE A 751 3.87 -10.76 -18.50
C ILE A 751 4.08 -11.34 -17.10
N HIS A 752 3.06 -11.28 -16.25
CA HIS A 752 3.13 -11.79 -14.88
C HIS A 752 3.22 -13.30 -14.86
N ASN A 753 4.26 -13.81 -14.19
CA ASN A 753 4.40 -15.22 -13.86
C ASN A 753 4.29 -15.38 -12.35
N VAL A 754 3.21 -16.02 -11.90
CA VAL A 754 2.99 -16.32 -10.47
C VAL A 754 3.98 -17.40 -10.03
N VAL A 755 4.74 -17.10 -8.98
CA VAL A 755 5.65 -18.05 -8.36
C VAL A 755 5.03 -18.52 -7.05
N ALA A 756 4.49 -19.74 -7.06
CA ALA A 756 4.09 -20.48 -5.86
C ALA A 756 3.13 -19.78 -4.87
N GLY A 757 2.33 -18.82 -5.34
CA GLY A 757 1.49 -17.98 -4.46
C GLY A 757 2.27 -16.96 -3.61
N VAL A 758 3.60 -16.99 -3.68
CA VAL A 758 4.53 -16.13 -2.95
C VAL A 758 4.56 -14.73 -3.52
N GLY A 759 4.57 -14.62 -4.85
CA GLY A 759 4.68 -13.36 -5.54
C GLY A 759 4.64 -13.54 -7.05
N VAL A 760 4.94 -12.47 -7.78
CA VAL A 760 4.96 -12.44 -9.24
C VAL A 760 6.35 -12.07 -9.74
N LEU A 761 6.79 -12.68 -10.83
CA LEU A 761 7.89 -12.19 -11.66
C LEU A 761 7.35 -11.49 -12.90
N ALA A 762 8.02 -10.43 -13.35
CA ALA A 762 7.75 -9.80 -14.64
C ALA A 762 8.64 -10.45 -15.71
N GLY A 763 8.10 -11.42 -16.45
CA GLY A 763 8.88 -12.24 -17.38
C GLY A 763 9.40 -13.54 -16.77
N HIS A 764 10.46 -14.11 -17.34
CA HIS A 764 10.90 -15.49 -17.07
C HIS A 764 11.90 -15.64 -15.91
N GLY A 765 12.37 -14.55 -15.31
CA GLY A 765 13.36 -14.54 -14.25
C GLY A 765 13.46 -13.17 -13.59
N GLY A 766 14.41 -13.05 -12.64
CA GLY A 766 14.64 -11.81 -11.91
C GLY A 766 13.98 -11.80 -10.52
N ASP A 767 13.64 -10.60 -10.07
CA ASP A 767 13.16 -10.36 -8.72
C ASP A 767 11.63 -10.45 -8.58
N LEU A 768 11.17 -10.80 -7.38
CA LEU A 768 9.76 -10.69 -7.04
C LEU A 768 9.30 -9.24 -7.12
N GLN A 769 8.16 -9.04 -7.76
CA GLN A 769 7.54 -7.74 -7.92
C GLN A 769 6.91 -7.28 -6.59
N LEU A 770 7.47 -6.22 -6.01
CA LEU A 770 7.09 -5.71 -4.69
C LEU A 770 5.77 -4.93 -4.68
N GLY A 771 5.41 -4.34 -5.82
CA GLY A 771 4.41 -3.29 -5.85
C GLY A 771 3.10 -3.61 -6.52
N LEU A 772 2.46 -2.54 -6.99
CA LEU A 772 1.22 -2.64 -7.75
C LEU A 772 1.49 -2.72 -9.26
N PRO A 773 0.66 -3.48 -10.00
CA PRO A 773 0.80 -3.56 -11.45
C PRO A 773 0.52 -2.21 -12.10
N ARG A 774 1.15 -1.93 -13.25
CA ARG A 774 0.93 -0.69 -14.03
C ARG A 774 -0.54 -0.41 -14.30
N GLN A 775 -1.34 -1.46 -14.54
CA GLN A 775 -2.77 -1.36 -14.80
C GLN A 775 -3.62 -0.91 -13.58
N SER A 776 -3.02 -0.80 -12.40
CA SER A 776 -3.64 -0.17 -11.23
C SER A 776 -3.21 1.29 -11.04
N LEU A 777 -2.36 1.83 -11.92
CA LEU A 777 -1.68 3.12 -11.74
C LEU A 777 -1.79 4.03 -12.96
N THR A 778 -1.78 3.48 -14.17
CA THR A 778 -1.80 4.23 -15.43
C THR A 778 -2.35 3.38 -16.58
N ASP A 779 -3.02 4.04 -17.53
CA ASP A 779 -3.41 3.45 -18.81
C ASP A 779 -2.35 3.62 -19.91
N GLY A 780 -1.22 4.26 -19.59
CA GLY A 780 -0.14 4.59 -20.50
C GLY A 780 -0.28 5.94 -21.21
N GLN A 781 -1.43 6.62 -21.07
CA GLN A 781 -1.66 7.98 -21.58
C GLN A 781 -1.77 8.99 -20.42
N SER A 782 -2.39 8.58 -19.32
CA SER A 782 -2.63 9.38 -18.13
C SER A 782 -2.30 8.59 -16.86
N PHE A 783 -1.98 9.31 -15.79
CA PHE A 783 -1.85 8.72 -14.47
C PHE A 783 -3.26 8.50 -13.89
N GLY A 784 -3.59 7.25 -13.59
CA GLY A 784 -4.75 6.90 -12.78
C GLY A 784 -4.50 7.17 -11.29
N HIS A 785 -3.24 7.05 -10.83
CA HIS A 785 -2.82 7.48 -9.50
C HIS A 785 -1.86 8.66 -9.56
N GLU A 786 -2.15 9.70 -8.78
CA GLU A 786 -1.29 10.86 -8.60
C GLU A 786 -0.45 10.67 -7.33
N PRO A 787 0.89 10.62 -7.42
CA PRO A 787 1.74 10.32 -6.26
C PRO A 787 1.80 11.52 -5.33
N MET A 788 0.94 11.55 -4.33
CA MET A 788 0.87 12.56 -3.27
C MET A 788 0.98 11.89 -1.90
N ARG A 789 1.74 12.47 -0.98
CA ARG A 789 1.74 12.02 0.42
C ARG A 789 0.39 12.28 1.07
N LEU A 790 -0.08 11.33 1.88
CA LEU A 790 -1.36 11.39 2.55
C LEU A 790 -1.53 12.68 3.37
N LEU A 791 -2.68 13.35 3.23
CA LEU A 791 -3.16 14.37 4.16
C LEU A 791 -4.14 13.73 5.15
N THR A 792 -3.81 13.74 6.43
CA THR A 792 -4.74 13.40 7.51
C THR A 792 -5.43 14.67 7.99
N VAL A 793 -6.76 14.69 7.98
CA VAL A 793 -7.59 15.82 8.44
C VAL A 793 -8.41 15.36 9.65
N VAL A 794 -8.33 16.08 10.77
CA VAL A 794 -8.99 15.70 12.03
C VAL A 794 -9.84 16.85 12.57
N GLU A 795 -11.10 16.56 12.92
CA GLU A 795 -11.92 17.47 13.73
C GLU A 795 -11.96 16.97 15.18
N ALA A 796 -11.11 17.55 16.03
CA ALA A 796 -10.98 17.23 17.45
C ALA A 796 -10.18 18.33 18.19
N PRO A 797 -10.27 18.44 19.53
CA PRO A 797 -9.43 19.35 20.31
C PRO A 797 -7.93 19.15 20.02
N LEU A 798 -7.20 20.24 19.79
CA LEU A 798 -5.80 20.16 19.34
C LEU A 798 -4.88 19.54 20.39
N GLU A 799 -5.08 19.87 21.67
CA GLU A 799 -4.33 19.32 22.80
C GLU A 799 -4.47 17.79 22.92
N ARG A 800 -5.65 17.27 22.56
CA ARG A 800 -5.90 15.82 22.53
C ARG A 800 -5.10 15.16 21.41
N ILE A 801 -5.05 15.78 20.23
CA ILE A 801 -4.25 15.29 19.12
C ILE A 801 -2.76 15.28 19.48
N ASP A 802 -2.24 16.37 20.07
CA ASP A 802 -0.84 16.45 20.52
C ASP A 802 -0.51 15.35 21.51
N SER A 803 -1.34 15.18 22.55
CA SER A 803 -1.16 14.12 23.56
C SER A 803 -1.12 12.73 22.94
N ILE A 804 -1.93 12.46 21.91
CA ILE A 804 -1.95 11.20 21.16
C ILE A 804 -0.67 11.03 20.33
N VAL A 805 -0.22 12.08 19.63
CA VAL A 805 0.98 12.02 18.78
C VAL A 805 2.23 11.83 19.64
N GLU A 806 2.33 12.49 20.79
CA GLU A 806 3.48 12.40 21.71
C GLU A 806 3.65 11.00 22.31
N ARG A 807 2.56 10.34 22.71
CA ARG A 807 2.62 9.00 23.32
C ARG A 807 2.81 7.86 22.32
N ASN A 808 2.68 8.13 21.02
CA ASN A 808 2.78 7.14 19.95
C ASN A 808 3.97 7.41 19.00
N PRO A 809 5.10 6.71 19.16
CA PRO A 809 6.30 6.92 18.33
C PRO A 809 6.05 6.80 16.83
N VAL A 810 5.13 5.92 16.41
CA VAL A 810 4.75 5.76 14.99
C VAL A 810 4.14 7.05 14.44
N LEU A 811 3.26 7.72 15.19
CA LEU A 811 2.63 8.98 14.76
C LEU A 811 3.65 10.12 14.74
N MET A 812 4.52 10.17 15.75
CA MET A 812 5.62 11.14 15.81
C MET A 812 6.58 11.01 14.62
N HIS A 813 6.88 9.78 14.19
CA HIS A 813 7.64 9.55 12.96
C HIS A 813 6.85 9.97 11.72
N LEU A 814 5.61 9.52 11.56
CA LEU A 814 4.83 9.80 10.34
C LEU A 814 4.57 11.31 10.13
N PHE A 815 4.07 12.00 11.15
CA PHE A 815 3.80 13.44 11.07
C PHE A 815 5.08 14.26 11.21
N GLY A 816 5.96 13.92 12.15
CA GLY A 816 7.15 14.71 12.46
C GLY A 816 8.28 14.63 11.43
N ASN A 817 8.27 13.59 10.59
CA ASN A 817 9.21 13.44 9.47
C ASN A 817 8.55 13.73 8.10
N ASP A 818 7.37 14.36 8.06
CA ASP A 818 6.63 14.70 6.85
C ASP A 818 6.32 13.50 5.93
N TRP A 819 6.09 12.30 6.47
CA TRP A 819 5.53 11.19 5.67
C TRP A 819 4.03 11.36 5.45
N VAL A 820 3.36 11.98 6.42
CA VAL A 820 1.93 12.34 6.38
C VAL A 820 1.80 13.79 6.83
N ALA A 821 1.01 14.59 6.11
CA ALA A 821 0.65 15.93 6.56
C ALA A 821 -0.57 15.85 7.49
N LEU A 822 -0.58 16.57 8.60
CA LEU A 822 -1.71 16.62 9.54
C LEU A 822 -2.32 18.02 9.56
N ALA A 823 -3.60 18.09 9.21
CA ALA A 823 -4.46 19.26 9.37
C ALA A 823 -5.52 18.97 10.43
N ALA A 824 -5.80 19.92 11.32
CA ALA A 824 -6.86 19.76 12.31
C ALA A 824 -7.59 21.07 12.62
N ARG A 825 -8.81 20.95 13.14
CA ARG A 825 -9.57 22.05 13.73
C ARG A 825 -10.37 21.51 14.92
N GLU A 826 -10.69 22.37 15.88
CA GLU A 826 -11.39 21.93 17.08
C GLU A 826 -12.90 21.73 16.88
N GLY A 827 -13.49 22.42 15.90
CA GLY A 827 -14.90 22.28 15.58
C GLY A 827 -15.30 23.08 14.34
N PRO A 828 -16.60 23.05 13.99
CA PRO A 828 -17.13 23.79 12.86
C PRO A 828 -16.86 25.30 12.97
N GLY A 829 -16.39 25.91 11.89
CA GLY A 829 -16.10 27.36 11.84
C GLY A 829 -14.73 27.78 12.37
N HIS A 830 -13.95 26.87 12.99
CA HIS A 830 -12.56 27.14 13.33
C HIS A 830 -11.67 26.96 12.09
N ASP A 831 -10.61 27.79 11.99
CA ASP A 831 -9.61 27.69 10.93
C ASP A 831 -8.87 26.34 11.00
N TRP A 832 -8.50 25.81 9.83
CA TRP A 832 -7.60 24.65 9.76
C TRP A 832 -6.20 25.03 10.26
N GLN A 833 -5.62 24.14 11.07
CA GLN A 833 -4.26 24.26 11.58
C GLN A 833 -3.41 23.08 11.10
N ARG A 834 -2.17 23.35 10.74
CA ARG A 834 -1.14 22.37 10.40
C ARG A 834 -0.35 22.00 11.64
N TRP A 835 -0.21 20.71 11.88
CA TRP A 835 0.68 20.21 12.93
C TRP A 835 2.14 20.21 12.46
N THR A 836 3.05 20.63 13.34
CA THR A 836 4.50 20.53 13.14
C THR A 836 5.19 20.16 14.45
N ARG A 837 6.45 19.74 14.42
CA ARG A 837 7.26 19.55 15.65
C ARG A 837 7.43 20.82 16.49
N ALA A 838 7.21 22.00 15.89
CA ALA A 838 7.25 23.28 16.59
C ALA A 838 5.85 23.71 17.10
N GLY A 839 4.85 22.84 17.04
CA GLY A 839 3.46 23.12 17.41
C GLY A 839 2.56 23.43 16.20
N TRP A 840 1.33 23.80 16.50
CA TRP A 840 0.30 24.12 15.52
C TRP A 840 0.51 25.49 14.86
N ARG A 841 0.22 25.58 13.57
CA ARG A 841 0.23 26.83 12.79
C ARG A 841 -1.02 26.89 11.92
N ARG A 842 -1.58 28.07 11.68
CA ARG A 842 -2.70 28.21 10.73
C ARG A 842 -2.30 27.68 9.35
N TRP A 843 -3.21 26.95 8.69
CA TRP A 843 -2.97 26.37 7.37
C TRP A 843 -2.86 27.45 6.28
N ASP A 844 -3.83 28.37 6.26
CA ASP A 844 -3.96 29.44 5.26
C ASP A 844 -3.17 30.71 5.60
N ALA A 845 -2.22 30.64 6.53
CA ALA A 845 -1.36 31.79 6.76
C ALA A 845 -0.46 31.99 5.53
N ASP A 846 -0.94 32.78 4.57
CA ASP A 846 -0.11 33.79 3.94
C ASP A 846 0.71 34.41 5.07
N ILE A 847 2.03 34.39 4.90
CA ILE A 847 2.99 34.90 5.86
C ILE A 847 2.87 36.43 5.87
N ASP A 848 1.82 36.96 6.49
CA ASP A 848 1.76 38.31 7.04
C ASP A 848 2.26 38.22 8.49
N ILE A 849 3.58 38.02 8.65
CA ILE A 849 4.22 38.24 9.94
C ILE A 849 4.36 39.76 10.10
N ASN A 850 3.29 40.40 10.56
CA ASN A 850 3.37 41.73 11.17
C ASN A 850 2.85 41.76 12.60
N THR A 851 2.62 40.59 13.22
CA THR A 851 2.25 40.53 14.64
C THR A 851 2.81 39.27 15.31
N ALA A 852 4.08 39.29 15.69
CA ALA A 852 4.58 38.62 16.90
C ALA A 852 5.94 39.19 17.27
N THR A 853 5.95 39.82 18.44
CA THR A 853 7.06 40.46 19.14
C THR A 853 8.29 39.58 19.31
N GLU A 854 9.44 40.24 19.28
CA GLU A 854 10.77 39.78 19.65
C GLU A 854 10.77 38.77 20.82
N GLU A 855 11.21 37.54 20.56
CA GLU A 855 11.94 36.77 21.57
C GLU A 855 13.05 35.95 20.87
N VAL A 856 14.25 36.50 21.00
CA VAL A 856 15.52 35.91 20.56
C VAL A 856 15.83 34.74 21.49
N ILE A 857 16.07 33.54 20.94
CA ILE A 857 16.76 32.47 21.66
C ILE A 857 17.95 31.97 20.81
N PRO A 858 19.16 31.80 21.39
CA PRO A 858 20.41 31.70 20.66
C PRO A 858 20.76 30.26 20.26
N CYS A 859 21.50 30.15 19.15
CA CYS A 859 22.12 28.93 18.66
C CYS A 859 22.95 28.21 19.74
N ARG A 860 22.74 26.90 19.85
CA ARG A 860 23.80 25.89 20.08
C ARG A 860 23.53 24.65 19.25
#